data_AF-A0AAN8F525-F1
#
_entry.id   AF-A0AAN8F525-F1
#
_cell.length_a   1.000
_cell.length_b   1.000
_cell.length_c   1.000
_cell.angle_alpha   90.00
_cell.angle_beta   90.00
_cell.angle_gamma   90.00
#
_symmetry.space_group_name_H-M   'P 1'
#
loop_
_entity.id
_entity.type
_entity.pdbx_description
1 polymer ?
#
loop_
_entity_poly.entity_id
_entity_poly.type
_entity_poly.pdbx_seq_one_letter_code
_entity_poly.pdbx_strand_id
1 'polypeptide(L)'
;MSGMATMATSSPLPQTSNSHPSNPIPEEPSKTRAMSITTTSAQSVDSSLNTTFTNENYSDIETSPSTPITEDSEGSVQELLDKEHANEPQQRKRRASTMLVSQDTADSRLFLGKAQGAATEMIQKACCGGGCCMLKEVKPQPSLSTRDPIRLPQNNAYTSLNLRLNGPLGLESELTGLAELPEKTVSFEPLDVPTRQKGDQREPQIKHDKHPPNFVKPHPPYDVFSAKLHHARELTKPGAEKRTFHFDIDVTDYPAEGGDVEFRVGGAIGVCAPNDPKMVDQIFDRLGVPKFVRDRPILLKTTKGRWPTIWGEEEARELITTRRELLTWCTDIQSYPPTKQLFRLLAEHASDEHEKQIMLYLSSSQGQASFCDLRTGPYLTLLQLLHAFPSSMPPLDHLLSTLNQLMPRFYSLSQDPHVSCERSGAEHKLIEVAVSVHDAPDWQGGNRTGVGSGFLERTALQLMEAEKNGVDPKELDLRIPMFRGLMANPLAREFVSDGPMLLIGAGVGVAPFRGFVHRRLKSANCANKVWVLQGIRDSLVDELYAGDWGVHEEKVKKVVQSRKAESRYVQEEVRAQADLVWFIINALDGRIFVCGSSKGMGEGVEAALVDVAVGKGGLNKEEAMAFWEEKKAGGQYIAETW
;
A
#
# COMPACT_ATOMS: atom_id res chain seq x y z
N MET A 1 51.57 24.37 18.45
CA MET A 1 50.83 25.05 17.37
C MET A 1 49.47 24.39 17.18
N SER A 2 48.60 24.95 16.33
CA SER A 2 47.44 24.25 15.74
C SER A 2 47.83 22.95 15.02
N GLY A 3 46.93 22.01 14.73
CA GLY A 3 45.51 21.95 15.12
C GLY A 3 44.59 21.39 14.02
N MET A 4 43.62 20.54 14.40
CA MET A 4 42.61 19.89 13.54
C MET A 4 43.16 18.85 12.52
N ALA A 5 42.39 17.89 11.99
CA ALA A 5 40.92 17.82 11.92
C ALA A 5 40.25 16.44 12.21
N THR A 6 39.00 16.59 12.66
CA THR A 6 37.84 15.68 12.74
C THR A 6 37.69 14.63 11.61
N MET A 7 37.07 13.45 11.76
CA MET A 7 35.70 13.11 12.25
C MET A 7 35.65 11.63 12.73
N ALA A 8 34.99 11.25 13.83
CA ALA A 8 33.54 11.17 14.12
C ALA A 8 32.76 9.98 13.50
N THR A 9 32.84 8.83 14.18
CA THR A 9 31.72 7.95 14.63
C THR A 9 30.65 7.46 13.64
N SER A 10 30.63 6.15 13.40
CA SER A 10 29.40 5.33 13.34
C SER A 10 29.15 4.68 14.71
N SER A 11 27.91 4.30 15.03
CA SER A 11 27.55 3.63 16.29
C SER A 11 27.32 2.13 16.07
N PRO A 12 27.87 1.23 16.92
CA PRO A 12 27.63 -0.21 16.80
C PRO A 12 26.24 -0.61 17.31
N LEU A 13 25.74 -1.74 16.82
CA LEU A 13 24.58 -2.43 17.41
C LEU A 13 24.92 -2.89 18.84
N PRO A 14 23.95 -2.92 19.78
CA PRO A 14 24.21 -3.34 21.15
C PRO A 14 24.54 -4.84 21.20
N GLN A 15 25.76 -5.17 21.62
CA GLN A 15 26.15 -6.55 21.91
C GLN A 15 25.81 -6.90 23.36
N THR A 16 24.95 -7.91 23.57
CA THR A 16 24.82 -8.59 24.86
C THR A 16 25.39 -10.01 24.74
N SER A 17 26.47 -10.28 25.44
CA SER A 17 27.07 -11.61 25.51
C SER A 17 26.38 -12.45 26.58
N ASN A 18 25.56 -13.44 26.20
CA ASN A 18 25.18 -14.56 27.06
C ASN A 18 24.45 -15.67 26.26
N SER A 19 25.21 -16.65 25.77
CA SER A 19 24.66 -17.89 25.20
C SER A 19 25.68 -19.03 25.28
N HIS A 20 25.44 -20.00 26.15
CA HIS A 20 26.09 -21.31 26.14
C HIS A 20 24.99 -22.36 25.85
N PRO A 21 25.23 -23.43 25.06
CA PRO A 21 24.20 -24.37 24.58
C PRO A 21 23.51 -25.25 25.65
N SER A 22 23.48 -24.82 26.92
CA SER A 22 22.89 -25.53 28.05
C SER A 22 22.12 -24.65 29.06
N ASN A 23 22.00 -23.33 28.86
CA ASN A 23 21.21 -22.45 29.72
C ASN A 23 20.55 -21.29 28.93
N PRO A 24 19.20 -21.16 28.88
CA PRO A 24 18.52 -20.30 27.90
C PRO A 24 18.11 -18.89 28.35
N ILE A 25 18.42 -18.43 29.57
CA ILE A 25 18.04 -17.08 30.06
C ILE A 25 19.20 -16.43 30.84
N PRO A 26 19.56 -15.15 30.59
CA PRO A 26 20.60 -14.45 31.33
C PRO A 26 20.16 -13.21 32.15
N GLU A 27 20.96 -12.89 33.17
CA GLU A 27 20.89 -11.67 33.99
C GLU A 27 22.25 -10.91 33.96
N GLU A 28 22.28 -9.65 34.37
CA GLU A 28 23.50 -8.83 34.59
C GLU A 28 24.12 -9.09 36.00
N PRO A 29 25.35 -8.62 36.40
CA PRO A 29 26.19 -7.56 35.79
C PRO A 29 27.75 -7.70 35.88
N SER A 30 28.45 -6.65 35.41
CA SER A 30 29.63 -5.99 36.04
C SER A 30 31.10 -6.18 35.54
N LYS A 31 31.75 -5.01 35.31
CA LYS A 31 33.16 -4.62 35.56
C LYS A 31 34.37 -5.26 34.80
N THR A 32 34.69 -4.64 33.66
CA THR A 32 36.03 -4.11 33.24
C THR A 32 37.29 -4.99 32.98
N ARG A 33 37.88 -4.77 31.78
CA ARG A 33 39.33 -4.79 31.40
C ARG A 33 40.05 -6.18 31.34
N ALA A 34 41.04 -6.41 30.47
CA ALA A 34 41.70 -5.58 29.44
C ALA A 34 42.45 -6.40 28.35
N MET A 35 42.72 -5.75 27.18
CA MET A 35 43.82 -5.99 26.20
C MET A 35 43.76 -7.29 25.34
N SER A 36 43.76 -7.26 23.99
CA SER A 36 44.82 -6.91 22.98
C SER A 36 45.72 -8.13 22.64
N ILE A 37 46.29 -8.39 21.44
CA ILE A 37 46.88 -7.57 20.35
C ILE A 37 46.80 -8.31 18.96
N THR A 38 46.73 -7.59 17.82
CA THR A 38 47.02 -7.99 16.38
C THR A 38 46.26 -9.16 15.69
N THR A 39 46.26 -9.32 14.34
CA THR A 39 45.71 -8.51 13.19
C THR A 39 46.11 -9.14 11.83
N THR A 40 45.20 -9.11 10.83
CA THR A 40 45.43 -9.04 9.34
C THR A 40 46.22 -10.16 8.63
N SER A 41 46.15 -10.42 7.31
CA SER A 41 45.41 -9.94 6.10
C SER A 41 45.52 -11.03 5.01
N ALA A 42 44.69 -11.27 3.97
CA ALA A 42 43.66 -10.56 3.18
C ALA A 42 44.08 -10.24 1.72
N GLN A 43 43.43 -10.92 0.74
CA GLN A 43 43.31 -10.60 -0.72
C GLN A 43 44.60 -10.75 -1.58
N SER A 44 44.61 -10.80 -2.94
CA SER A 44 43.65 -10.31 -3.96
C SER A 44 43.64 -11.08 -5.33
N VAL A 45 42.80 -10.61 -6.27
CA VAL A 45 42.64 -10.88 -7.73
C VAL A 45 43.96 -10.85 -8.58
N ASP A 46 44.07 -11.20 -9.88
CA ASP A 46 43.17 -11.37 -11.07
C ASP A 46 43.91 -12.21 -12.18
N SER A 47 43.52 -12.51 -13.46
CA SER A 47 42.34 -12.24 -14.33
C SER A 47 42.25 -13.14 -15.61
N SER A 48 41.04 -13.22 -16.21
CA SER A 48 40.72 -13.26 -17.68
C SER A 48 40.92 -14.49 -18.62
N LEU A 49 39.79 -14.90 -19.23
CA LEU A 49 39.52 -15.33 -20.63
C LEU A 49 39.66 -16.80 -21.17
N ASN A 50 38.50 -17.28 -21.64
CA ASN A 50 38.18 -18.15 -22.81
C ASN A 50 38.00 -19.69 -22.71
N THR A 51 36.88 -20.12 -23.34
CA THR A 51 36.55 -21.43 -23.96
C THR A 51 36.24 -22.69 -23.12
N THR A 52 34.94 -22.84 -22.79
CA THR A 52 34.03 -23.97 -23.11
C THR A 52 34.35 -25.46 -22.78
N PHE A 53 33.28 -26.18 -22.36
CA PHE A 53 33.04 -27.64 -22.33
C PHE A 53 33.31 -28.48 -21.05
N THR A 54 32.19 -28.75 -20.34
CA THR A 54 31.72 -30.04 -19.78
C THR A 54 32.56 -30.95 -18.86
N ASN A 55 31.94 -31.25 -17.70
CA ASN A 55 31.90 -32.51 -16.93
C ASN A 55 33.07 -33.03 -16.07
N GLU A 56 32.69 -33.32 -14.82
CA GLU A 56 33.02 -34.50 -13.99
C GLU A 56 34.33 -34.59 -13.15
N ASN A 57 34.08 -34.62 -11.82
CA ASN A 57 34.59 -35.59 -10.81
C ASN A 57 36.03 -35.49 -10.20
N TYR A 58 36.02 -35.14 -8.90
CA TYR A 58 36.75 -35.73 -7.76
C TYR A 58 38.20 -35.33 -7.33
N SER A 59 38.34 -35.26 -5.99
CA SER A 59 39.51 -35.47 -5.10
C SER A 59 40.74 -34.54 -5.07
N ASP A 60 40.79 -33.71 -4.01
CA ASP A 60 41.76 -33.73 -2.88
C ASP A 60 43.22 -33.14 -2.92
N ILE A 61 43.54 -32.47 -1.78
CA ILE A 61 44.84 -32.32 -1.06
C ILE A 61 45.81 -31.12 -1.36
N GLU A 62 45.78 -30.18 -0.41
CA GLU A 62 46.87 -29.45 0.33
C GLU A 62 47.93 -28.48 -0.28
N THR A 63 48.27 -27.50 0.58
CA THR A 63 49.52 -26.70 0.73
C THR A 63 49.84 -25.45 -0.14
N SER A 64 50.42 -24.44 0.55
CA SER A 64 51.11 -23.22 0.07
C SER A 64 52.62 -23.33 0.44
N PRO A 65 53.55 -22.32 0.39
CA PRO A 65 53.42 -20.85 0.20
C PRO A 65 54.52 -20.14 -0.65
N SER A 66 54.51 -18.79 -0.70
CA SER A 66 55.67 -17.83 -0.60
C SER A 66 55.70 -16.67 -1.63
N THR A 67 56.03 -15.46 -1.14
CA THR A 67 56.38 -14.22 -1.88
C THR A 67 57.92 -13.98 -1.85
N PRO A 68 58.57 -12.94 -2.48
CA PRO A 68 58.64 -11.56 -1.90
C PRO A 68 59.09 -10.35 -2.82
N ILE A 69 59.26 -9.13 -2.23
CA ILE A 69 60.09 -7.93 -2.67
C ILE A 69 59.58 -7.09 -3.89
N THR A 70 59.70 -5.75 -4.07
CA THR A 70 60.35 -4.53 -3.43
C THR A 70 59.32 -3.33 -3.38
N GLU A 71 59.36 -2.30 -2.50
CA GLU A 71 60.09 -0.97 -2.47
C GLU A 71 59.83 -0.03 -3.69
N ASP A 72 59.69 1.32 -3.64
CA ASP A 72 60.25 2.44 -2.82
C ASP A 72 59.21 3.61 -2.60
N SER A 73 59.24 4.48 -1.55
CA SER A 73 59.97 5.78 -1.29
C SER A 73 59.59 6.99 -2.20
N GLU A 74 59.56 8.28 -1.83
CA GLU A 74 59.96 9.16 -0.68
C GLU A 74 58.82 10.17 -0.29
N GLY A 75 58.78 10.95 0.81
CA GLY A 75 59.52 12.23 1.12
C GLY A 75 58.72 13.51 0.70
N SER A 76 58.63 14.66 1.42
CA SER A 76 59.12 15.15 2.73
C SER A 76 58.26 16.37 3.25
N VAL A 77 58.71 17.18 4.22
CA VAL A 77 57.88 18.12 5.08
C VAL A 77 58.48 19.54 5.26
N GLN A 78 57.67 20.56 5.67
CA GLN A 78 58.11 21.72 6.50
C GLN A 78 56.93 22.51 7.17
N GLU A 79 57.25 23.54 7.99
CA GLU A 79 56.49 24.13 9.12
C GLU A 79 56.76 25.66 9.26
N LEU A 80 56.09 26.55 10.04
CA LEU A 80 54.79 26.68 10.78
C LEU A 80 54.63 28.18 11.25
N LEU A 81 53.65 28.50 12.13
CA LEU A 81 53.49 29.72 12.98
C LEU A 81 53.00 31.03 12.31
N ASP A 82 52.29 31.97 12.97
CA ASP A 82 51.30 31.93 14.08
C ASP A 82 50.63 33.33 14.25
N LYS A 83 49.35 33.42 14.64
CA LYS A 83 48.74 34.42 15.58
C LYS A 83 47.21 34.34 15.69
N GLU A 84 46.69 34.85 16.82
CA GLU A 84 45.30 34.69 17.30
C GLU A 84 44.40 35.91 17.01
N HIS A 85 43.07 35.73 17.01
CA HIS A 85 42.12 36.45 17.90
C HIS A 85 40.68 35.85 17.85
N ALA A 86 39.85 36.23 18.83
CA ALA A 86 38.66 35.53 19.36
C ALA A 86 37.36 35.40 18.51
N ASN A 87 36.49 34.51 19.02
CA ASN A 87 35.01 34.49 19.07
C ASN A 87 34.13 33.58 18.17
N GLU A 88 33.09 33.07 18.86
CA GLU A 88 31.86 32.34 18.47
C GLU A 88 31.91 30.90 17.87
N PRO A 89 31.02 29.98 18.33
CA PRO A 89 31.04 28.57 17.92
C PRO A 89 30.15 28.26 16.70
N GLN A 90 30.76 27.95 15.55
CA GLN A 90 30.01 27.48 14.39
C GLN A 90 29.42 26.07 14.58
N GLN A 91 28.15 25.90 14.23
CA GLN A 91 27.48 24.59 14.22
C GLN A 91 28.11 23.64 13.18
N ARG A 92 28.65 22.53 13.67
CA ARG A 92 29.30 21.51 12.85
C ARG A 92 28.25 20.65 12.11
N LYS A 93 28.12 20.88 10.80
CA LYS A 93 27.17 20.18 9.91
C LYS A 93 27.23 18.66 10.06
N ARG A 94 26.10 18.03 10.36
CA ARG A 94 25.92 16.57 10.28
C ARG A 94 25.85 16.15 8.81
N ARG A 95 26.38 14.97 8.47
CA ARG A 95 26.10 14.33 7.16
C ARG A 95 24.64 13.85 7.17
N ALA A 96 23.90 14.11 6.10
CA ALA A 96 22.51 13.71 5.99
C ALA A 96 22.38 12.21 5.66
N SER A 97 21.50 11.51 6.36
CA SER A 97 21.00 10.19 5.96
C SER A 97 20.10 10.31 4.73
N THR A 98 20.19 9.36 3.81
CA THR A 98 19.43 9.34 2.55
C THR A 98 17.95 9.04 2.74
N MET A 99 17.11 9.70 1.92
CA MET A 99 15.71 9.34 1.63
C MET A 99 14.72 9.31 2.80
N LEU A 100 14.51 10.46 3.45
CA LEU A 100 13.16 10.82 3.90
C LEU A 100 12.38 11.36 2.69
N VAL A 101 11.32 10.66 2.27
CA VAL A 101 10.34 11.23 1.33
C VAL A 101 9.45 12.16 2.15
N SER A 102 9.78 13.45 2.15
CA SER A 102 9.01 14.45 2.89
C SER A 102 7.65 14.70 2.25
N GLN A 103 6.68 15.09 3.08
CA GLN A 103 5.31 15.42 2.66
C GLN A 103 5.21 16.84 2.06
N ASP A 104 6.33 17.43 1.63
CA ASP A 104 6.41 18.81 1.13
C ASP A 104 6.82 18.88 -0.36
N THR A 105 6.06 19.70 -1.08
CA THR A 105 6.30 20.11 -2.47
C THR A 105 7.59 20.92 -2.67
N ALA A 106 8.20 21.43 -1.60
CA ALA A 106 9.44 22.20 -1.66
C ALA A 106 10.69 21.31 -1.82
N ASP A 107 10.89 20.33 -0.94
CA ASP A 107 12.05 19.44 -0.93
C ASP A 107 12.14 18.59 -2.20
N SER A 108 11.00 18.09 -2.67
CA SER A 108 10.90 17.25 -3.88
C SER A 108 11.44 17.96 -5.13
N ARG A 109 11.39 19.30 -5.17
CA ARG A 109 11.99 20.13 -6.24
C ARG A 109 13.51 20.28 -6.09
N LEU A 110 14.04 20.17 -4.87
CA LEU A 110 15.48 20.26 -4.58
C LEU A 110 16.26 19.06 -5.15
N PHE A 111 15.66 17.86 -5.11
CA PHE A 111 16.27 16.64 -5.66
C PHE A 111 16.24 16.59 -7.20
N LEU A 112 15.18 17.09 -7.84
CA LEU A 112 15.05 17.10 -9.30
C LEU A 112 16.03 18.07 -9.99
N GLY A 113 16.47 19.13 -9.30
CA GLY A 113 17.27 20.21 -9.90
C GLY A 113 18.76 19.91 -10.16
N LYS A 114 19.28 18.70 -9.88
CA LYS A 114 20.75 18.43 -9.92
C LYS A 114 21.19 17.10 -10.55
N ALA A 115 20.29 16.30 -11.13
CA ALA A 115 20.64 15.00 -11.72
C ALA A 115 20.82 15.07 -13.25
N GLN A 116 22.03 15.41 -13.71
CA GLN A 116 22.46 15.12 -15.09
C GLN A 116 23.31 13.85 -15.11
N GLY A 117 22.83 12.79 -15.78
CA GLY A 117 23.65 11.61 -16.14
C GLY A 117 23.04 10.24 -15.80
N ALA A 118 23.11 9.33 -16.78
CA ALA A 118 23.05 7.86 -16.71
C ALA A 118 21.84 7.13 -16.06
N ALA A 119 21.20 7.63 -15.00
CA ALA A 119 20.22 6.86 -14.22
C ALA A 119 18.80 6.78 -14.82
N THR A 120 18.57 7.31 -16.03
CA THR A 120 17.22 7.60 -16.56
C THR A 120 16.49 6.45 -17.26
N GLU A 121 17.17 5.41 -17.75
CA GLU A 121 16.52 4.43 -18.64
C GLU A 121 15.65 3.40 -17.91
N MET A 122 16.04 2.93 -16.71
CA MET A 122 15.26 1.91 -15.99
C MET A 122 14.04 2.46 -15.24
N ILE A 123 13.98 3.76 -14.94
CA ILE A 123 12.87 4.41 -14.21
C ILE A 123 11.74 4.87 -15.16
N GLN A 124 11.98 4.83 -16.48
CA GLN A 124 11.13 5.42 -17.51
C GLN A 124 9.68 4.88 -17.54
N LYS A 125 9.45 3.63 -17.13
CA LYS A 125 8.15 2.94 -17.23
C LYS A 125 7.18 3.17 -16.05
N ALA A 126 7.65 3.61 -14.87
CA ALA A 126 6.83 3.59 -13.64
C ALA A 126 6.38 4.97 -13.12
N CYS A 127 7.11 6.05 -13.43
CA CYS A 127 6.96 7.31 -12.68
C CYS A 127 5.80 8.22 -13.17
N CYS A 128 5.56 8.31 -14.49
CA CYS A 128 4.51 9.20 -15.03
C CYS A 128 4.04 8.92 -16.47
N GLY A 129 4.74 8.09 -17.25
CA GLY A 129 4.47 7.89 -18.69
C GLY A 129 4.74 9.09 -19.61
N GLY A 130 4.97 10.29 -19.06
CA GLY A 130 5.09 11.55 -19.80
C GLY A 130 6.43 12.29 -19.66
N GLY A 131 7.49 11.61 -19.19
CA GLY A 131 8.85 12.17 -19.16
C GLY A 131 9.01 13.42 -18.29
N CYS A 132 8.80 13.30 -16.97
CA CYS A 132 8.87 14.42 -16.01
C CYS A 132 10.21 15.21 -16.02
N CYS A 133 11.26 14.67 -16.64
CA CYS A 133 12.55 15.31 -16.87
C CYS A 133 12.50 16.46 -17.91
N MET A 134 11.43 16.58 -18.69
CA MET A 134 11.31 17.45 -19.87
C MET A 134 10.26 18.55 -19.67
N LEU A 135 10.46 19.40 -18.65
CA LEU A 135 9.59 20.55 -18.41
C LEU A 135 9.69 21.54 -19.58
N LYS A 136 8.54 21.89 -20.17
CA LYS A 136 8.42 22.95 -21.17
C LYS A 136 7.70 24.14 -20.55
N GLU A 137 8.32 25.30 -20.57
CA GLU A 137 7.65 26.54 -20.16
C GLU A 137 6.59 26.97 -21.20
N VAL A 138 5.59 27.73 -20.74
CA VAL A 138 4.70 28.48 -21.64
C VAL A 138 5.53 29.59 -22.28
N LYS A 139 5.72 29.56 -23.60
CA LYS A 139 6.54 30.56 -24.30
C LYS A 139 5.90 31.95 -24.16
N PRO A 140 6.58 32.96 -23.60
CA PRO A 140 6.10 34.34 -23.70
C PRO A 140 6.15 34.79 -25.16
N GLN A 141 5.04 35.24 -25.74
CA GLN A 141 5.05 35.81 -27.08
C GLN A 141 5.71 37.21 -27.06
N PRO A 142 6.72 37.52 -27.90
CA PRO A 142 7.59 38.70 -27.72
C PRO A 142 6.96 40.09 -27.91
N SER A 143 5.64 40.18 -28.11
CA SER A 143 4.91 41.42 -28.39
C SER A 143 3.68 41.63 -27.48
N LEU A 144 3.43 40.71 -26.54
CA LEU A 144 2.24 40.69 -25.69
C LEU A 144 2.62 40.41 -24.24
N SER A 145 2.37 41.38 -23.36
CA SER A 145 1.86 41.04 -22.03
C SER A 145 0.55 40.26 -22.24
N THR A 146 0.37 39.13 -21.54
CA THR A 146 -0.84 38.29 -21.65
C THR A 146 -2.07 39.16 -21.48
N ARG A 147 -2.89 39.26 -22.54
CA ARG A 147 -3.95 40.28 -22.64
C ARG A 147 -5.19 39.92 -21.85
N ASP A 148 -5.45 38.63 -21.65
CA ASP A 148 -6.47 38.12 -20.74
C ASP A 148 -5.85 36.99 -19.89
N PRO A 149 -5.27 37.30 -18.71
CA PRO A 149 -4.68 36.30 -17.84
C PRO A 149 -5.76 35.38 -17.25
N ILE A 150 -5.44 34.09 -17.11
CA ILE A 150 -6.44 33.09 -16.72
C ILE A 150 -7.08 33.39 -15.36
N ARG A 151 -8.40 33.57 -15.40
CA ARG A 151 -9.26 33.70 -14.21
C ARG A 151 -9.45 32.33 -13.57
N LEU A 152 -9.11 32.23 -12.29
CA LEU A 152 -9.20 30.99 -11.52
C LEU A 152 -10.62 30.81 -10.95
N PRO A 153 -11.21 29.60 -10.98
CA PRO A 153 -12.51 29.33 -10.38
C PRO A 153 -12.54 29.64 -8.88
N GLN A 154 -13.48 30.50 -8.48
CA GLN A 154 -13.64 30.95 -7.09
C GLN A 154 -14.54 29.99 -6.29
N ASN A 155 -14.10 28.74 -6.14
CA ASN A 155 -14.81 27.72 -5.36
C ASN A 155 -13.86 26.86 -4.53
N ASN A 156 -14.36 26.35 -3.39
CA ASN A 156 -13.55 25.60 -2.42
C ASN A 156 -12.88 24.35 -3.02
N ALA A 157 -13.55 23.67 -3.96
CA ALA A 157 -12.99 22.50 -4.62
C ALA A 157 -11.74 22.87 -5.45
N TYR A 158 -11.81 23.94 -6.26
CA TYR A 158 -10.66 24.44 -7.00
C TYR A 158 -9.54 24.93 -6.08
N THR A 159 -9.87 25.70 -5.04
CA THR A 159 -8.88 26.13 -4.04
C THR A 159 -8.18 24.94 -3.36
N SER A 160 -8.91 23.87 -3.06
CA SER A 160 -8.36 22.65 -2.45
C SER A 160 -7.39 21.87 -3.35
N LEU A 161 -7.39 22.12 -4.67
CA LEU A 161 -6.40 21.54 -5.59
C LEU A 161 -4.99 22.11 -5.36
N ASN A 162 -4.88 23.28 -4.70
CA ASN A 162 -3.61 24.02 -4.50
C ASN A 162 -2.81 24.20 -5.81
N LEU A 163 -3.54 24.38 -6.92
CA LEU A 163 -2.99 24.23 -8.27
C LEU A 163 -2.07 25.40 -8.66
N ARG A 164 -0.78 25.10 -8.77
CA ARG A 164 0.26 26.03 -9.23
C ARG A 164 0.37 26.01 -10.75
N LEU A 165 -0.20 27.01 -11.42
CA LEU A 165 0.02 27.25 -12.85
C LEU A 165 1.40 27.89 -13.03
N ASN A 166 2.30 27.22 -13.74
CA ASN A 166 3.68 27.69 -13.96
C ASN A 166 3.78 28.47 -15.27
N GLY A 167 4.20 29.73 -15.18
CA GLY A 167 4.29 30.67 -16.30
C GLY A 167 3.03 31.52 -16.49
N PRO A 168 3.09 32.56 -17.36
CA PRO A 168 1.96 33.46 -17.62
C PRO A 168 0.92 32.77 -18.52
N LEU A 169 0.02 31.99 -17.94
CA LEU A 169 -1.08 31.36 -18.67
C LEU A 169 -2.20 32.38 -18.95
N GLY A 170 -2.51 32.57 -20.23
CA GLY A 170 -3.64 33.34 -20.76
C GLY A 170 -4.53 32.50 -21.66
N LEU A 171 -5.71 33.03 -22.03
CA LEU A 171 -6.61 32.36 -22.99
C LEU A 171 -5.94 32.17 -24.36
N GLU A 172 -5.01 33.04 -24.74
CA GLU A 172 -4.26 32.99 -26.01
C GLU A 172 -3.03 32.07 -25.98
N SER A 173 -2.77 31.36 -24.87
CA SER A 173 -1.54 30.57 -24.71
C SER A 173 -1.53 29.29 -25.55
N GLU A 174 -0.53 29.17 -26.43
CA GLU A 174 -0.28 27.96 -27.24
C GLU A 174 0.19 26.78 -26.38
N LEU A 175 -0.67 25.78 -26.23
CA LEU A 175 -0.38 24.52 -25.53
C LEU A 175 0.00 23.43 -26.54
N THR A 176 1.03 22.63 -26.22
CA THR A 176 1.56 21.62 -27.15
C THR A 176 1.79 20.27 -26.48
N GLY A 177 1.62 19.17 -27.24
CA GLY A 177 1.57 17.84 -26.65
C GLY A 177 0.41 17.70 -25.66
N LEU A 178 -0.77 18.20 -26.06
CA LEU A 178 -2.05 17.88 -25.41
C LEU A 178 -2.29 16.38 -25.52
N ALA A 179 -2.94 15.79 -24.52
CA ALA A 179 -3.52 14.45 -24.69
C ALA A 179 -4.58 14.48 -25.81
N GLU A 180 -4.63 13.39 -26.58
CA GLU A 180 -5.72 13.14 -27.53
C GLU A 180 -7.05 13.05 -26.77
N LEU A 181 -8.17 13.40 -27.41
CA LEU A 181 -9.49 13.23 -26.80
C LEU A 181 -9.78 11.72 -26.60
N PRO A 182 -10.26 11.25 -25.43
CA PRO A 182 -10.59 9.85 -25.25
C PRO A 182 -11.60 9.37 -26.28
N GLU A 183 -11.38 8.18 -26.83
CA GLU A 183 -12.40 7.49 -27.63
C GLU A 183 -13.63 7.21 -26.77
N LYS A 184 -14.81 7.50 -27.31
CA LYS A 184 -16.08 7.15 -26.66
C LYS A 184 -16.37 5.66 -26.85
N THR A 185 -15.78 4.84 -25.99
CA THR A 185 -15.91 3.37 -26.00
C THR A 185 -17.22 2.87 -25.40
N VAL A 186 -18.02 3.75 -24.78
CA VAL A 186 -19.26 3.43 -24.08
C VAL A 186 -20.43 4.25 -24.62
N SER A 187 -21.58 3.61 -24.79
CA SER A 187 -22.85 4.27 -25.13
C SER A 187 -24.03 3.70 -24.36
N PHE A 188 -25.12 4.47 -24.30
CA PHE A 188 -26.41 4.06 -23.74
C PHE A 188 -27.50 4.13 -24.81
N GLU A 189 -28.15 3.02 -25.10
CA GLU A 189 -29.37 2.98 -25.90
C GLU A 189 -30.60 2.87 -24.98
N PRO A 190 -31.73 3.55 -25.31
CA PRO A 190 -33.01 3.27 -24.68
C PRO A 190 -33.43 1.82 -24.92
N LEU A 191 -34.03 1.18 -23.92
CA LEU A 191 -34.73 -0.08 -24.15
C LEU A 191 -36.12 0.23 -24.70
N ASP A 192 -36.45 -0.34 -25.86
CA ASP A 192 -37.80 -0.31 -26.43
C ASP A 192 -38.75 -1.18 -25.61
N VAL A 193 -39.30 -0.59 -24.54
CA VAL A 193 -40.31 -1.24 -23.69
C VAL A 193 -41.66 -1.20 -24.41
N PRO A 194 -42.26 -2.36 -24.78
CA PRO A 194 -43.61 -2.39 -25.32
C PRO A 194 -44.58 -1.75 -24.33
N THR A 195 -45.48 -0.90 -24.82
CA THR A 195 -46.21 0.08 -24.01
C THR A 195 -46.90 -0.56 -22.78
N ARG A 196 -46.28 -0.43 -21.61
CA ARG A 196 -46.82 -0.98 -20.35
C ARG A 196 -48.22 -0.44 -20.12
N GLN A 197 -49.18 -1.36 -19.97
CA GLN A 197 -50.57 -1.01 -19.71
C GLN A 197 -50.68 -0.23 -18.38
N LYS A 198 -51.56 0.76 -18.33
CA LYS A 198 -51.82 1.57 -17.13
C LYS A 198 -52.40 0.67 -16.02
N GLY A 199 -51.57 0.25 -15.07
CA GLY A 199 -52.02 -0.51 -13.90
C GLY A 199 -50.92 -0.76 -12.88
N ASP A 200 -49.73 -1.17 -13.31
CA ASP A 200 -48.68 -1.65 -12.40
C ASP A 200 -47.80 -0.51 -11.85
N GLN A 201 -48.36 0.31 -10.95
CA GLN A 201 -47.65 1.40 -10.26
C GLN A 201 -46.79 0.92 -9.07
N ARG A 202 -45.94 -0.07 -9.29
CA ARG A 202 -44.81 -0.39 -8.39
C ARG A 202 -43.56 -0.68 -9.22
N GLU A 203 -42.81 0.37 -9.53
CA GLU A 203 -41.38 0.19 -9.82
C GLU A 203 -40.75 -0.51 -8.61
N PRO A 204 -40.16 -1.71 -8.76
CA PRO A 204 -39.55 -2.40 -7.63
C PRO A 204 -38.39 -1.53 -7.12
N GLN A 205 -38.37 -1.26 -5.82
CA GLN A 205 -37.22 -0.62 -5.18
C GLN A 205 -36.06 -1.62 -5.13
N ILE A 206 -35.37 -1.78 -6.27
CA ILE A 206 -34.10 -2.49 -6.34
C ILE A 206 -33.15 -1.73 -5.42
N LYS A 207 -32.80 -2.36 -4.29
CA LYS A 207 -31.82 -1.80 -3.35
C LYS A 207 -30.42 -1.99 -3.95
N HIS A 208 -30.12 -1.15 -4.93
CA HIS A 208 -28.87 -1.15 -5.70
C HIS A 208 -27.62 -1.05 -4.82
N ASP A 209 -27.74 -0.76 -3.52
CA ASP A 209 -26.62 -0.64 -2.58
C ASP A 209 -26.27 -1.97 -1.85
N LYS A 210 -27.12 -3.01 -1.89
CA LYS A 210 -26.92 -4.25 -1.11
C LYS A 210 -26.15 -5.36 -1.84
N HIS A 211 -26.17 -5.38 -3.18
CA HIS A 211 -25.47 -6.40 -3.97
C HIS A 211 -25.12 -5.85 -5.36
N PRO A 212 -23.93 -6.17 -5.91
CA PRO A 212 -23.61 -5.82 -7.28
C PRO A 212 -24.52 -6.54 -8.31
N PRO A 213 -24.70 -5.97 -9.51
CA PRO A 213 -25.39 -6.64 -10.62
C PRO A 213 -24.73 -7.95 -11.02
N ASN A 214 -25.50 -8.91 -11.54
CA ASN A 214 -25.04 -10.26 -11.89
C ASN A 214 -23.90 -10.33 -12.94
N PHE A 215 -23.62 -9.25 -13.67
CA PHE A 215 -22.49 -9.16 -14.58
C PHE A 215 -21.17 -8.73 -13.89
N VAL A 216 -21.24 -8.09 -12.72
CA VAL A 216 -20.06 -7.69 -11.92
C VAL A 216 -19.58 -8.90 -11.11
N LYS A 217 -19.03 -9.89 -11.81
CA LYS A 217 -18.46 -11.10 -11.23
C LYS A 217 -16.97 -10.94 -10.90
N PRO A 218 -16.46 -11.63 -9.86
CA PRO A 218 -15.02 -11.78 -9.62
C PRO A 218 -14.35 -12.65 -10.71
N HIS A 219 -13.06 -12.96 -10.54
CA HIS A 219 -12.38 -13.91 -11.42
C HIS A 219 -13.07 -15.29 -11.38
N PRO A 220 -13.36 -15.94 -12.53
CA PRO A 220 -13.90 -17.29 -12.57
C PRO A 220 -13.05 -18.30 -11.78
N PRO A 221 -13.64 -19.33 -11.13
CA PRO A 221 -15.05 -19.73 -11.20
C PRO A 221 -15.97 -19.02 -10.19
N TYR A 222 -15.48 -17.98 -9.50
CA TYR A 222 -16.19 -17.38 -8.37
C TYR A 222 -17.36 -16.48 -8.78
N ASP A 223 -18.29 -16.32 -7.84
CA ASP A 223 -19.41 -15.38 -7.91
C ASP A 223 -19.39 -14.48 -6.67
N VAL A 224 -20.10 -13.33 -6.71
CA VAL A 224 -20.26 -12.50 -5.50
C VAL A 224 -21.32 -13.13 -4.60
N PHE A 225 -20.96 -13.32 -3.33
CA PHE A 225 -21.81 -13.81 -2.27
C PHE A 225 -22.16 -12.67 -1.29
N SER A 226 -23.44 -12.61 -0.90
CA SER A 226 -23.97 -11.56 -0.01
C SER A 226 -23.93 -12.01 1.46
N ALA A 227 -22.72 -12.15 2.01
CA ALA A 227 -22.48 -12.63 3.36
C ALA A 227 -23.15 -11.72 4.41
N LYS A 228 -23.73 -12.30 5.47
CA LYS A 228 -24.33 -11.52 6.56
C LYS A 228 -23.20 -11.04 7.48
N LEU A 229 -23.29 -9.80 7.96
CA LEU A 229 -22.45 -9.37 9.08
C LEU A 229 -23.03 -9.95 10.38
N HIS A 230 -22.24 -10.74 11.12
CA HIS A 230 -22.66 -11.33 12.39
C HIS A 230 -22.45 -10.35 13.55
N HIS A 231 -21.25 -9.77 13.65
CA HIS A 231 -20.90 -8.75 14.63
C HIS A 231 -19.72 -7.89 14.11
N ALA A 232 -19.58 -6.68 14.63
CA ALA A 232 -18.44 -5.80 14.35
C ALA A 232 -18.11 -4.91 15.55
N ARG A 233 -16.80 -4.66 15.77
CA ARG A 233 -16.30 -3.85 16.91
C ARG A 233 -15.05 -3.08 16.52
N GLU A 234 -14.83 -1.93 17.16
CA GLU A 234 -13.53 -1.25 17.07
C GLU A 234 -12.48 -1.99 17.92
N LEU A 235 -11.29 -2.21 17.36
CA LEU A 235 -10.12 -2.75 18.07
C LEU A 235 -9.26 -1.64 18.69
N THR A 236 -9.28 -0.46 18.08
CA THR A 236 -8.60 0.74 18.57
C THR A 236 -9.43 1.49 19.60
N LYS A 237 -8.78 2.31 20.43
CA LYS A 237 -9.45 3.15 21.44
C LYS A 237 -9.52 4.61 21.00
N PRO A 238 -10.48 5.41 21.52
CA PRO A 238 -10.54 6.84 21.25
C PRO A 238 -9.19 7.53 21.48
N GLY A 239 -8.73 8.28 20.47
CA GLY A 239 -7.39 8.90 20.45
C GLY A 239 -6.35 8.15 19.59
N ALA A 240 -6.65 6.95 19.10
CA ALA A 240 -5.86 6.29 18.05
C ALA A 240 -5.83 7.13 16.76
N GLU A 241 -4.68 7.17 16.07
CA GLU A 241 -4.56 7.92 14.81
C GLU A 241 -5.26 7.22 13.64
N LYS A 242 -5.43 5.89 13.70
CA LYS A 242 -6.19 5.12 12.69
C LYS A 242 -7.18 4.20 13.37
N ARG A 243 -8.46 4.50 13.20
CA ARG A 243 -9.59 3.60 13.52
C ARG A 243 -9.37 2.26 12.85
N THR A 244 -9.48 1.16 13.59
CA THR A 244 -9.34 -0.21 13.08
C THR A 244 -10.45 -1.07 13.64
N PHE A 245 -11.25 -1.66 12.75
CA PHE A 245 -12.42 -2.47 13.09
C PHE A 245 -12.14 -3.95 12.85
N HIS A 246 -12.85 -4.79 13.59
CA HIS A 246 -12.91 -6.25 13.47
C HIS A 246 -14.33 -6.65 13.09
N PHE A 247 -14.46 -7.63 12.21
CA PHE A 247 -15.73 -8.08 11.64
C PHE A 247 -15.83 -9.60 11.69
N ASP A 248 -16.92 -10.09 12.28
CA ASP A 248 -17.33 -11.48 12.23
C ASP A 248 -18.35 -11.63 11.09
N ILE A 249 -17.99 -12.36 10.05
CA ILE A 249 -18.79 -12.48 8.81
C ILE A 249 -19.34 -13.90 8.70
N ASP A 250 -20.66 -14.03 8.59
CA ASP A 250 -21.32 -15.33 8.45
C ASP A 250 -21.27 -15.82 7.00
N VAL A 251 -20.58 -16.96 6.83
CA VAL A 251 -20.39 -17.67 5.56
C VAL A 251 -20.91 -19.11 5.64
N THR A 252 -21.91 -19.37 6.50
CA THR A 252 -22.59 -20.67 6.64
C THR A 252 -23.30 -21.07 5.34
N ASP A 253 -23.99 -20.11 4.71
CA ASP A 253 -24.67 -20.29 3.43
C ASP A 253 -23.73 -20.17 2.21
N TYR A 254 -22.39 -20.05 2.40
CA TYR A 254 -21.44 -19.82 1.31
C TYR A 254 -21.34 -21.06 0.40
N PRO A 255 -21.46 -20.92 -0.94
CA PRO A 255 -21.54 -22.06 -1.84
C PRO A 255 -20.28 -22.92 -1.83
N ALA A 256 -20.46 -24.25 -1.90
CA ALA A 256 -19.38 -25.17 -2.18
C ALA A 256 -18.90 -24.96 -3.63
N GLU A 257 -17.77 -24.28 -3.77
CA GLU A 257 -17.11 -24.04 -5.06
C GLU A 257 -16.47 -25.33 -5.60
N GLY A 258 -16.09 -25.32 -6.89
CA GLY A 258 -15.52 -26.51 -7.54
C GLY A 258 -14.15 -26.93 -6.96
N GLY A 259 -14.12 -28.08 -6.29
CA GLY A 259 -12.95 -28.63 -5.58
C GLY A 259 -12.91 -28.23 -4.10
N ASP A 260 -12.21 -29.02 -3.27
CA ASP A 260 -12.22 -28.93 -1.79
C ASP A 260 -11.44 -27.71 -1.22
N VAL A 261 -11.83 -26.50 -1.63
CA VAL A 261 -11.10 -25.26 -1.39
C VAL A 261 -11.79 -24.38 -0.34
N GLU A 262 -11.70 -24.80 0.92
CA GLU A 262 -12.22 -24.07 2.08
C GLU A 262 -11.47 -22.75 2.40
N PHE A 263 -12.09 -21.89 3.21
CA PHE A 263 -11.38 -20.83 3.94
C PHE A 263 -10.37 -21.45 4.92
N ARG A 264 -9.12 -20.97 4.91
CA ARG A 264 -8.01 -21.46 5.76
C ARG A 264 -7.26 -20.30 6.41
N VAL A 265 -6.47 -20.60 7.45
CA VAL A 265 -5.45 -19.69 8.01
C VAL A 265 -4.60 -19.08 6.89
N GLY A 266 -4.34 -17.77 6.95
CA GLY A 266 -3.60 -17.05 5.90
C GLY A 266 -4.35 -16.84 4.59
N GLY A 267 -5.60 -17.31 4.47
CA GLY A 267 -6.48 -17.00 3.35
C GLY A 267 -6.90 -15.52 3.34
N ALA A 268 -7.60 -15.11 2.29
CA ALA A 268 -8.16 -13.76 2.15
C ALA A 268 -9.55 -13.79 1.52
N ILE A 269 -10.31 -12.72 1.70
CA ILE A 269 -11.56 -12.44 0.97
C ILE A 269 -11.37 -11.22 0.06
N GLY A 270 -12.05 -11.21 -1.09
CA GLY A 270 -12.24 -10.00 -1.89
C GLY A 270 -13.60 -9.39 -1.61
N VAL A 271 -13.65 -8.12 -1.23
CA VAL A 271 -14.91 -7.38 -0.96
C VAL A 271 -15.18 -6.42 -2.11
N CYS A 272 -16.30 -6.63 -2.80
CA CYS A 272 -16.80 -5.80 -3.90
C CYS A 272 -17.50 -4.55 -3.35
N ALA A 273 -16.80 -3.70 -2.59
CA ALA A 273 -17.42 -2.57 -1.90
C ALA A 273 -17.99 -1.51 -2.87
N PRO A 274 -19.25 -1.07 -2.71
CA PRO A 274 -19.83 -0.01 -3.53
C PRO A 274 -19.28 1.38 -3.15
N ASN A 275 -19.34 2.31 -4.11
CA ASN A 275 -19.17 3.73 -3.83
C ASN A 275 -20.26 4.25 -2.86
N ASP A 276 -19.99 5.34 -2.16
CA ASP A 276 -21.01 5.99 -1.31
C ASP A 276 -22.19 6.49 -2.18
N PRO A 277 -23.43 6.03 -1.93
CA PRO A 277 -24.61 6.50 -2.67
C PRO A 277 -24.77 8.03 -2.64
N LYS A 278 -24.34 8.71 -1.57
CA LYS A 278 -24.34 10.18 -1.50
C LYS A 278 -23.37 10.82 -2.49
N MET A 279 -22.23 10.19 -2.75
CA MET A 279 -21.25 10.67 -3.74
C MET A 279 -21.76 10.37 -5.17
N VAL A 280 -22.40 9.22 -5.38
CA VAL A 280 -23.03 8.85 -6.65
C VAL A 280 -24.15 9.82 -7.04
N ASP A 281 -25.07 10.15 -6.13
CA ASP A 281 -26.13 11.13 -6.42
C ASP A 281 -25.60 12.56 -6.59
N GLN A 282 -24.55 12.96 -5.85
CA GLN A 282 -23.88 14.25 -6.06
C GLN A 282 -23.21 14.33 -7.44
N ILE A 283 -22.58 13.25 -7.93
CA ILE A 283 -22.03 13.19 -9.29
C ILE A 283 -23.14 13.30 -10.33
N PHE A 284 -24.29 12.62 -10.15
CA PHE A 284 -25.42 12.77 -11.05
C PHE A 284 -26.05 14.18 -11.03
N ASP A 285 -26.19 14.80 -9.84
CA ASP A 285 -26.68 16.17 -9.71
C ASP A 285 -25.69 17.16 -10.38
N ARG A 286 -24.38 16.94 -10.22
CA ARG A 286 -23.32 17.76 -10.85
C ARG A 286 -23.25 17.60 -12.36
N LEU A 287 -23.45 16.39 -12.89
CA LEU A 287 -23.55 16.11 -14.33
C LEU A 287 -24.94 16.42 -14.93
N GLY A 288 -25.88 16.95 -14.14
CA GLY A 288 -27.22 17.32 -14.60
C GLY A 288 -28.13 16.14 -14.99
N VAL A 289 -27.78 14.90 -14.62
CA VAL A 289 -28.51 13.68 -14.99
C VAL A 289 -29.84 13.63 -14.20
N PRO A 290 -31.02 13.74 -14.84
CA PRO A 290 -32.28 13.84 -14.11
C PRO A 290 -32.57 12.62 -13.23
N LYS A 291 -33.14 12.84 -12.03
CA LYS A 291 -33.40 11.76 -11.06
C LYS A 291 -34.22 10.61 -11.66
N PHE A 292 -35.20 10.92 -12.50
CA PHE A 292 -36.06 9.93 -13.18
C PHE A 292 -35.37 9.09 -14.27
N VAL A 293 -34.07 9.26 -14.56
CA VAL A 293 -33.31 8.42 -15.53
C VAL A 293 -32.06 7.75 -14.94
N ARG A 294 -31.76 7.96 -13.65
CA ARG A 294 -30.61 7.31 -12.97
C ARG A 294 -30.82 5.81 -12.83
N ASP A 295 -32.03 5.47 -12.39
CA ASP A 295 -32.48 4.13 -12.01
C ASP A 295 -33.32 3.44 -13.11
N ARG A 296 -33.46 4.07 -14.28
CA ARG A 296 -34.13 3.45 -15.43
C ARG A 296 -33.19 2.48 -16.16
N PRO A 297 -33.67 1.25 -16.47
CA PRO A 297 -32.95 0.33 -17.33
C PRO A 297 -32.58 0.93 -18.69
N ILE A 298 -31.36 0.64 -19.13
CA ILE A 298 -30.76 1.00 -20.42
C ILE A 298 -30.05 -0.22 -20.99
N LEU A 299 -29.87 -0.22 -22.31
CA LEU A 299 -28.90 -1.08 -22.97
C LEU A 299 -27.55 -0.35 -22.96
N LEU A 300 -26.63 -0.82 -22.13
CA LEU A 300 -25.22 -0.45 -22.19
C LEU A 300 -24.59 -1.17 -23.38
N LYS A 301 -23.81 -0.44 -24.18
CA LYS A 301 -22.91 -1.03 -25.17
C LYS A 301 -21.48 -0.55 -24.96
N THR A 302 -20.52 -1.44 -25.17
CA THR A 302 -19.08 -1.13 -25.10
C THR A 302 -18.36 -1.65 -26.33
N THR A 303 -17.42 -0.87 -26.88
CA THR A 303 -16.76 -1.18 -28.15
C THR A 303 -15.59 -2.15 -28.02
N LYS A 304 -14.95 -2.20 -26.83
CA LYS A 304 -13.75 -3.00 -26.54
C LYS A 304 -13.43 -3.03 -25.04
N GLY A 305 -12.43 -3.82 -24.65
CA GLY A 305 -11.93 -3.87 -23.28
C GLY A 305 -12.70 -4.86 -22.41
N ARG A 306 -12.69 -4.66 -21.09
CA ARG A 306 -13.48 -5.46 -20.14
C ARG A 306 -14.70 -4.73 -19.58
N TRP A 307 -14.81 -3.42 -19.83
CA TRP A 307 -15.86 -2.55 -19.29
C TRP A 307 -17.27 -3.09 -19.60
N PRO A 308 -18.21 -3.14 -18.63
CA PRO A 308 -18.17 -2.60 -17.26
C PRO A 308 -17.53 -3.52 -16.21
N THR A 309 -17.05 -4.70 -16.61
CA THR A 309 -16.46 -5.71 -15.73
C THR A 309 -14.94 -5.52 -15.57
N ILE A 310 -14.37 -6.15 -14.54
CA ILE A 310 -12.91 -6.16 -14.27
C ILE A 310 -12.26 -7.42 -14.84
N TRP A 311 -13.00 -8.54 -14.75
CA TRP A 311 -12.60 -9.87 -15.17
C TRP A 311 -13.45 -10.35 -16.36
N GLY A 312 -13.02 -11.44 -17.01
CA GLY A 312 -13.57 -11.92 -18.29
C GLY A 312 -12.81 -11.36 -19.50
N GLU A 313 -13.25 -11.74 -20.69
CA GLU A 313 -12.51 -11.53 -21.94
C GLU A 313 -12.49 -10.07 -22.41
N GLU A 314 -11.55 -9.74 -23.29
CA GLU A 314 -11.34 -8.38 -23.80
C GLU A 314 -12.15 -8.11 -25.09
N GLU A 315 -13.47 -8.05 -24.92
CA GLU A 315 -14.48 -8.03 -25.98
C GLU A 315 -15.53 -6.92 -25.80
N ALA A 316 -16.20 -6.56 -26.90
CA ALA A 316 -17.38 -5.70 -26.89
C ALA A 316 -18.53 -6.38 -26.10
N ARG A 317 -19.29 -5.61 -25.32
CA ARG A 317 -20.39 -6.13 -24.49
C ARG A 317 -21.68 -5.34 -24.72
N GLU A 318 -22.81 -6.05 -24.80
CA GLU A 318 -24.15 -5.47 -24.70
C GLU A 318 -24.83 -6.00 -23.44
N LEU A 319 -25.26 -5.11 -22.53
CA LEU A 319 -25.77 -5.47 -21.19
C LEU A 319 -26.94 -4.59 -20.77
N ILE A 320 -27.95 -5.18 -20.11
CA ILE A 320 -29.02 -4.41 -19.45
C ILE A 320 -28.54 -4.00 -18.05
N THR A 321 -28.63 -2.71 -17.74
CA THR A 321 -28.16 -2.11 -16.48
C THR A 321 -28.86 -0.76 -16.22
N THR A 322 -28.65 -0.13 -15.07
CA THR A 322 -29.01 1.26 -14.80
C THR A 322 -27.76 2.17 -14.81
N ARG A 323 -27.96 3.50 -14.86
CA ARG A 323 -26.84 4.44 -14.69
C ARG A 323 -26.30 4.40 -13.26
N ARG A 324 -27.17 4.21 -12.25
CA ARG A 324 -26.77 4.11 -10.85
C ARG A 324 -25.82 2.95 -10.62
N GLU A 325 -26.13 1.77 -11.14
CA GLU A 325 -25.30 0.57 -10.96
C GLU A 325 -23.88 0.73 -11.52
N LEU A 326 -23.74 1.43 -12.65
CA LEU A 326 -22.42 1.72 -13.23
C LEU A 326 -21.57 2.58 -12.28
N LEU A 327 -22.10 3.71 -11.79
CA LEU A 327 -21.36 4.56 -10.83
C LEU A 327 -21.24 3.94 -9.43
N THR A 328 -22.10 3.00 -9.05
CA THR A 328 -22.10 2.40 -7.71
C THR A 328 -21.13 1.23 -7.59
N TRP A 329 -21.07 0.36 -8.61
CA TRP A 329 -20.31 -0.90 -8.57
C TRP A 329 -19.21 -1.05 -9.62
N CYS A 330 -19.28 -0.31 -10.73
CA CYS A 330 -18.38 -0.52 -11.86
C CYS A 330 -17.26 0.53 -11.92
N THR A 331 -17.54 1.80 -11.60
CA THR A 331 -16.63 2.93 -11.82
C THR A 331 -15.87 3.33 -10.55
N ASP A 332 -14.54 3.46 -10.61
CA ASP A 332 -13.78 4.10 -9.53
C ASP A 332 -13.78 5.63 -9.69
N ILE A 333 -14.24 6.32 -8.65
CA ILE A 333 -14.48 7.77 -8.63
C ILE A 333 -13.59 8.51 -7.62
N GLN A 334 -12.71 7.82 -6.87
CA GLN A 334 -11.94 8.43 -5.78
C GLN A 334 -10.63 7.74 -5.37
N SER A 335 -10.30 6.57 -5.92
CA SER A 335 -9.18 5.73 -5.44
C SER A 335 -7.95 5.76 -6.34
N TYR A 336 -7.98 6.52 -7.44
CA TYR A 336 -6.87 6.65 -8.38
C TYR A 336 -6.57 8.13 -8.67
N PRO A 337 -5.29 8.52 -8.80
CA PRO A 337 -4.91 9.89 -9.15
C PRO A 337 -5.31 10.19 -10.61
N PRO A 338 -5.85 11.39 -10.91
CA PRO A 338 -6.46 11.69 -12.21
C PRO A 338 -5.48 11.64 -13.38
N THR A 339 -6.00 11.29 -14.55
CA THR A 339 -5.24 11.13 -15.80
C THR A 339 -5.31 12.39 -16.66
N LYS A 340 -4.33 12.59 -17.56
CA LYS A 340 -4.42 13.66 -18.58
C LYS A 340 -5.62 13.48 -19.51
N GLN A 341 -6.00 12.23 -19.76
CA GLN A 341 -7.19 11.86 -20.53
C GLN A 341 -8.49 12.37 -19.89
N LEU A 342 -8.62 12.26 -18.56
CA LEU A 342 -9.75 12.84 -17.83
C LEU A 342 -9.78 14.37 -17.95
N PHE A 343 -8.66 15.07 -17.73
CA PHE A 343 -8.60 16.52 -17.91
C PHE A 343 -8.90 16.95 -19.36
N ARG A 344 -8.43 16.19 -20.35
CA ARG A 344 -8.71 16.45 -21.77
C ARG A 344 -10.20 16.31 -22.10
N LEU A 345 -10.89 15.32 -21.54
CA LEU A 345 -12.34 15.17 -21.71
C LEU A 345 -13.11 16.29 -21.00
N LEU A 346 -12.73 16.62 -19.76
CA LEU A 346 -13.39 17.68 -19.00
C LEU A 346 -13.23 19.05 -19.69
N ALA A 347 -12.10 19.30 -20.36
CA ALA A 347 -11.90 20.48 -21.20
C ALA A 347 -12.79 20.51 -22.47
N GLU A 348 -13.08 19.37 -23.10
CA GLU A 348 -13.95 19.31 -24.28
C GLU A 348 -15.38 19.76 -23.97
N HIS A 349 -15.85 19.47 -22.75
CA HIS A 349 -17.20 19.75 -22.30
C HIS A 349 -17.29 20.93 -21.31
N ALA A 350 -16.25 21.77 -21.24
CA ALA A 350 -16.23 22.99 -20.45
C ALA A 350 -16.76 24.18 -21.25
N SER A 351 -17.76 24.88 -20.69
CA SER A 351 -18.38 26.06 -21.31
C SER A 351 -17.75 27.40 -20.92
N ASP A 352 -16.88 27.43 -19.89
CA ASP A 352 -16.03 28.57 -19.60
C ASP A 352 -14.62 28.33 -20.18
N GLU A 353 -14.15 29.27 -21.00
CA GLU A 353 -12.87 29.14 -21.71
C GLU A 353 -11.65 29.20 -20.78
N HIS A 354 -11.75 29.79 -19.58
CA HIS A 354 -10.66 29.79 -18.60
C HIS A 354 -10.54 28.42 -17.91
N GLU A 355 -11.66 27.85 -17.46
CA GLU A 355 -11.71 26.49 -16.91
C GLU A 355 -11.18 25.46 -17.93
N LYS A 356 -11.66 25.58 -19.18
CA LYS A 356 -11.20 24.80 -20.33
C LYS A 356 -9.70 24.93 -20.54
N GLN A 357 -9.16 26.15 -20.60
CA GLN A 357 -7.72 26.39 -20.81
C GLN A 357 -6.85 25.88 -19.62
N ILE A 358 -7.35 25.93 -18.38
CA ILE A 358 -6.67 25.29 -17.23
C ILE A 358 -6.60 23.76 -17.40
N MET A 359 -7.70 23.13 -17.82
CA MET A 359 -7.73 21.67 -18.02
C MET A 359 -6.95 21.23 -19.27
N LEU A 360 -6.96 22.01 -20.34
CA LEU A 360 -6.05 21.83 -21.47
C LEU A 360 -4.60 21.94 -21.01
N TYR A 361 -4.24 22.94 -20.18
CA TYR A 361 -2.89 23.10 -19.63
C TYR A 361 -2.47 21.86 -18.83
N LEU A 362 -3.32 21.32 -17.95
CA LEU A 362 -3.08 20.08 -17.21
C LEU A 362 -2.90 18.85 -18.14
N SER A 363 -3.55 18.84 -19.30
CA SER A 363 -3.39 17.80 -20.32
C SER A 363 -2.18 17.99 -21.26
N SER A 364 -1.50 19.15 -21.20
CA SER A 364 -0.42 19.53 -22.13
C SER A 364 0.99 19.12 -21.68
N SER A 365 2.02 19.42 -22.49
CA SER A 365 3.42 19.36 -22.03
C SER A 365 3.73 20.42 -20.97
N GLN A 366 3.10 21.60 -21.07
CA GLN A 366 3.41 22.77 -20.25
C GLN A 366 2.95 22.58 -18.80
N GLY A 367 1.79 21.97 -18.60
CA GLY A 367 1.26 21.65 -17.27
C GLY A 367 1.83 20.39 -16.63
N GLN A 368 2.89 19.77 -17.19
CA GLN A 368 3.42 18.49 -16.69
C GLN A 368 3.81 18.54 -15.21
N ALA A 369 4.45 19.62 -14.74
CA ALA A 369 4.80 19.78 -13.32
C ALA A 369 3.54 19.88 -12.44
N SER A 370 2.60 20.74 -12.82
CA SER A 370 1.35 20.95 -12.09
C SER A 370 0.47 19.68 -12.06
N PHE A 371 0.43 18.93 -13.16
CA PHE A 371 -0.21 17.62 -13.24
C PHE A 371 0.46 16.56 -12.36
N CYS A 372 1.80 16.59 -12.21
CA CYS A 372 2.49 15.75 -11.22
C CYS A 372 2.17 16.17 -9.78
N ASP A 373 2.14 17.46 -9.47
CA ASP A 373 1.80 17.98 -8.13
C ASP A 373 0.38 17.56 -7.70
N LEU A 374 -0.59 17.46 -8.61
CA LEU A 374 -1.94 16.92 -8.34
C LEU A 374 -1.98 15.40 -8.07
N ARG A 375 -0.86 14.68 -8.19
CA ARG A 375 -0.78 13.20 -8.08
C ARG A 375 0.11 12.70 -6.94
N THR A 376 0.82 13.59 -6.23
CA THR A 376 1.68 13.26 -5.09
C THR A 376 0.96 13.28 -3.74
N GLY A 377 -0.22 13.90 -3.66
CA GLY A 377 -1.08 13.94 -2.47
C GLY A 377 -2.17 12.86 -2.44
N PRO A 378 -3.12 12.92 -1.48
CA PRO A 378 -4.28 12.02 -1.43
C PRO A 378 -5.16 12.22 -2.68
N TYR A 379 -5.46 11.12 -3.38
CA TYR A 379 -5.98 11.17 -4.75
C TYR A 379 -7.32 11.90 -4.87
N LEU A 380 -7.36 12.91 -5.74
CA LEU A 380 -8.51 13.78 -5.98
C LEU A 380 -9.74 12.96 -6.42
N THR A 381 -10.93 13.32 -5.93
CA THR A 381 -12.16 12.64 -6.35
C THR A 381 -12.69 13.22 -7.66
N LEU A 382 -13.42 12.40 -8.43
CA LEU A 382 -14.16 12.87 -9.60
C LEU A 382 -15.14 13.99 -9.24
N LEU A 383 -15.81 13.86 -8.09
CA LEU A 383 -16.72 14.88 -7.58
C LEU A 383 -16.00 16.21 -7.30
N GLN A 384 -14.82 16.17 -6.69
CA GLN A 384 -13.98 17.34 -6.44
C GLN A 384 -13.58 18.03 -7.75
N LEU A 385 -13.21 17.28 -8.79
CA LEU A 385 -12.87 17.84 -10.11
C LEU A 385 -14.09 18.50 -10.78
N LEU A 386 -15.26 17.86 -10.76
CA LEU A 386 -16.49 18.39 -11.34
C LEU A 386 -17.06 19.59 -10.56
N HIS A 387 -16.69 19.76 -9.28
CA HIS A 387 -16.95 20.98 -8.50
C HIS A 387 -15.88 22.07 -8.69
N ALA A 388 -14.62 21.69 -8.94
CA ALA A 388 -13.53 22.62 -9.21
C ALA A 388 -13.72 23.33 -10.56
N PHE A 389 -14.19 22.60 -11.57
CA PHE A 389 -14.47 23.07 -12.93
C PHE A 389 -15.98 22.97 -13.25
N PRO A 390 -16.83 23.80 -12.61
CA PRO A 390 -18.28 23.69 -12.72
C PRO A 390 -18.84 23.94 -14.13
N SER A 391 -18.12 24.58 -15.04
CA SER A 391 -18.55 24.71 -16.44
C SER A 391 -18.46 23.40 -17.24
N SER A 392 -17.75 22.39 -16.71
CA SER A 392 -17.54 21.07 -17.33
C SER A 392 -18.74 20.15 -17.12
N MET A 393 -19.40 19.79 -18.23
CA MET A 393 -20.61 18.96 -18.25
C MET A 393 -20.47 17.76 -19.22
N PRO A 394 -19.53 16.83 -18.99
CA PRO A 394 -19.31 15.70 -19.90
C PRO A 394 -20.50 14.74 -19.94
N PRO A 395 -20.87 14.20 -21.12
CA PRO A 395 -21.82 13.09 -21.20
C PRO A 395 -21.34 11.90 -20.36
N LEU A 396 -22.25 11.35 -19.54
CA LEU A 396 -21.90 10.29 -18.58
C LEU A 396 -21.25 9.08 -19.25
N ASP A 397 -21.70 8.67 -20.43
CA ASP A 397 -21.14 7.53 -21.16
C ASP A 397 -19.71 7.80 -21.67
N HIS A 398 -19.42 8.99 -22.19
CA HIS A 398 -18.06 9.39 -22.56
C HIS A 398 -17.14 9.51 -21.32
N LEU A 399 -17.69 9.99 -20.20
CA LEU A 399 -16.98 10.01 -18.92
C LEU A 399 -16.64 8.59 -18.42
N LEU A 400 -17.60 7.65 -18.50
CA LEU A 400 -17.36 6.24 -18.20
C LEU A 400 -16.32 5.59 -19.13
N SER A 401 -16.18 6.07 -20.36
CA SER A 401 -15.14 5.62 -21.31
C SER A 401 -13.71 5.97 -20.85
N THR A 402 -13.55 6.85 -19.85
CA THR A 402 -12.27 7.45 -19.43
C THR A 402 -11.89 7.13 -17.98
N LEU A 403 -12.79 6.52 -17.21
CA LEU A 403 -12.60 6.22 -15.79
C LEU A 403 -12.20 4.75 -15.57
N ASN A 404 -11.48 4.49 -14.47
CA ASN A 404 -11.03 3.15 -14.09
C ASN A 404 -12.16 2.28 -13.55
N GLN A 405 -11.98 0.96 -13.56
CA GLN A 405 -12.88 0.02 -12.91
C GLN A 405 -12.73 0.00 -11.38
N LEU A 406 -13.85 -0.19 -10.67
CA LEU A 406 -13.94 -0.23 -9.21
C LEU A 406 -13.47 -1.58 -8.66
N MET A 407 -12.16 -1.75 -8.56
CA MET A 407 -11.54 -2.99 -8.03
C MET A 407 -12.12 -3.39 -6.66
N PRO A 408 -12.50 -4.67 -6.45
CA PRO A 408 -12.68 -5.22 -5.11
C PRO A 408 -11.41 -5.10 -4.26
N ARG A 409 -11.60 -4.93 -2.95
CA ARG A 409 -10.50 -4.75 -1.99
C ARG A 409 -10.31 -6.06 -1.20
N PHE A 410 -9.07 -6.51 -1.09
CA PHE A 410 -8.74 -7.78 -0.44
C PHE A 410 -8.42 -7.59 1.04
N TYR A 411 -8.83 -8.56 1.87
CA TYR A 411 -8.62 -8.55 3.32
C TYR A 411 -8.24 -9.96 3.80
N SER A 412 -7.10 -10.06 4.50
CA SER A 412 -6.54 -11.32 5.01
C SER A 412 -7.31 -11.80 6.25
N LEU A 413 -7.56 -13.11 6.34
CA LEU A 413 -8.33 -13.74 7.42
C LEU A 413 -7.54 -13.73 8.74
N SER A 414 -8.18 -13.28 9.82
CA SER A 414 -7.57 -13.02 11.13
C SER A 414 -7.82 -14.11 12.19
N GLN A 415 -8.34 -15.26 11.79
CA GLN A 415 -8.51 -16.46 12.63
C GLN A 415 -8.13 -17.75 11.86
N ASP A 416 -8.29 -18.90 12.52
CA ASP A 416 -8.41 -20.20 11.86
C ASP A 416 -9.90 -20.54 11.68
N PRO A 417 -10.45 -20.51 10.45
CA PRO A 417 -11.89 -20.74 10.21
C PRO A 417 -12.42 -22.07 10.77
N HIS A 418 -11.58 -23.10 10.89
CA HIS A 418 -11.99 -24.37 11.50
C HIS A 418 -12.32 -24.23 12.99
N VAL A 419 -11.70 -23.28 13.70
CA VAL A 419 -11.94 -23.04 15.14
C VAL A 419 -13.31 -22.39 15.38
N SER A 420 -13.78 -21.53 14.49
CA SER A 420 -15.14 -20.96 14.60
C SER A 420 -16.21 -22.04 14.48
N CYS A 421 -16.08 -22.96 13.50
CA CYS A 421 -16.99 -24.10 13.35
C CYS A 421 -17.07 -24.99 14.61
N GLU A 422 -15.96 -25.15 15.33
CA GLU A 422 -15.92 -25.91 16.58
C GLU A 422 -16.56 -25.14 17.76
N ARG A 423 -16.34 -23.82 17.83
CA ARG A 423 -16.79 -22.97 18.95
C ARG A 423 -18.28 -22.65 18.93
N SER A 424 -18.83 -22.37 17.75
CA SER A 424 -20.24 -21.96 17.59
C SER A 424 -21.22 -23.12 17.70
N GLY A 425 -20.73 -24.36 17.74
CA GLY A 425 -21.50 -25.51 17.25
C GLY A 425 -21.70 -25.43 15.73
N ALA A 426 -22.31 -26.45 15.15
CA ALA A 426 -22.48 -26.56 13.69
C ALA A 426 -23.51 -25.60 13.07
N GLU A 427 -24.06 -24.63 13.83
CA GLU A 427 -25.07 -23.67 13.36
C GLU A 427 -24.48 -22.49 12.57
N HIS A 428 -23.23 -22.07 12.86
CA HIS A 428 -22.61 -20.90 12.22
C HIS A 428 -21.13 -21.11 11.86
N LYS A 429 -20.80 -20.93 10.57
CA LYS A 429 -19.43 -20.84 10.03
C LYS A 429 -19.06 -19.37 9.84
N LEU A 430 -18.35 -18.79 10.80
CA LEU A 430 -17.90 -17.40 10.73
C LEU A 430 -16.47 -17.30 10.17
N ILE A 431 -16.15 -16.17 9.52
CA ILE A 431 -14.78 -15.76 9.21
C ILE A 431 -14.52 -14.36 9.78
N GLU A 432 -13.33 -14.17 10.37
CA GLU A 432 -12.97 -12.94 11.09
C GLU A 432 -11.97 -12.12 10.26
N VAL A 433 -12.20 -10.83 10.03
CA VAL A 433 -11.24 -9.92 9.37
C VAL A 433 -11.01 -8.64 10.17
N ALA A 434 -9.84 -8.03 10.00
CA ALA A 434 -9.52 -6.72 10.58
C ALA A 434 -9.23 -5.69 9.48
N VAL A 435 -9.71 -4.46 9.68
CA VAL A 435 -9.64 -3.39 8.69
C VAL A 435 -9.30 -2.07 9.37
N SER A 436 -8.08 -1.55 9.14
CA SER A 436 -7.81 -0.13 9.40
C SER A 436 -8.53 0.74 8.38
N VAL A 437 -9.22 1.76 8.86
CA VAL A 437 -9.82 2.79 8.00
C VAL A 437 -8.70 3.55 7.29
N HIS A 438 -8.87 3.76 5.99
CA HIS A 438 -8.05 4.68 5.23
C HIS A 438 -8.87 5.95 5.00
N ASP A 439 -8.41 7.05 5.56
CA ASP A 439 -9.01 8.36 5.41
C ASP A 439 -7.98 9.44 5.03
N ALA A 440 -8.50 10.53 4.49
CA ALA A 440 -7.75 11.71 4.08
C ALA A 440 -8.63 12.96 4.24
N PRO A 441 -8.06 14.17 4.38
CA PRO A 441 -8.84 15.41 4.37
C PRO A 441 -9.71 15.51 3.12
N ASP A 442 -10.93 16.03 3.29
CA ASP A 442 -11.85 16.29 2.18
C ASP A 442 -11.99 17.80 1.89
N TRP A 443 -12.27 18.13 0.63
CA TRP A 443 -12.46 19.52 0.19
C TRP A 443 -13.77 20.15 0.70
N GLN A 444 -14.73 19.31 1.10
CA GLN A 444 -15.94 19.72 1.81
C GLN A 444 -15.69 19.99 3.31
N GLY A 445 -14.49 19.70 3.82
CA GLY A 445 -14.13 19.75 5.23
C GLY A 445 -14.25 18.39 5.93
N GLY A 446 -13.51 18.21 7.02
CA GLY A 446 -13.40 16.91 7.69
C GLY A 446 -12.56 15.91 6.88
N ASN A 447 -12.80 14.61 7.10
CA ASN A 447 -12.11 13.51 6.41
C ASN A 447 -13.10 12.69 5.56
N ARG A 448 -12.65 12.29 4.38
CA ARG A 448 -13.28 11.24 3.55
C ARG A 448 -12.58 9.91 3.74
N THR A 449 -13.34 8.82 3.63
CA THR A 449 -12.83 7.44 3.69
C THR A 449 -12.64 6.84 2.30
N GLY A 450 -11.60 6.02 2.09
CA GLY A 450 -11.48 5.19 0.88
C GLY A 450 -12.63 4.18 0.73
N VAL A 451 -12.92 3.73 -0.49
CA VAL A 451 -14.15 2.96 -0.82
C VAL A 451 -14.35 1.74 0.08
N GLY A 452 -13.41 0.80 0.08
CA GLY A 452 -13.55 -0.49 0.78
C GLY A 452 -13.63 -0.36 2.29
N SER A 453 -12.61 0.26 2.91
CA SER A 453 -12.57 0.41 4.37
C SER A 453 -13.59 1.41 4.89
N GLY A 454 -14.01 2.39 4.10
CA GLY A 454 -15.13 3.29 4.43
C GLY A 454 -16.50 2.61 4.33
N PHE A 455 -16.72 1.73 3.36
CA PHE A 455 -17.92 0.88 3.30
C PHE A 455 -18.02 -0.01 4.54
N LEU A 456 -16.92 -0.69 4.90
CA LEU A 456 -16.88 -1.55 6.07
C LEU A 456 -17.02 -0.76 7.38
N GLU A 457 -16.39 0.42 7.53
CA GLU A 457 -16.63 1.32 8.66
C GLU A 457 -18.10 1.73 8.76
N ARG A 458 -18.73 2.21 7.68
CA ARG A 458 -20.15 2.60 7.71
C ARG A 458 -21.06 1.43 8.11
N THR A 459 -20.68 0.20 7.75
CA THR A 459 -21.43 -1.02 8.10
C THR A 459 -21.22 -1.39 9.58
N ALA A 460 -19.99 -1.30 10.10
CA ALA A 460 -19.70 -1.50 11.52
C ALA A 460 -20.42 -0.48 12.41
N LEU A 461 -20.37 0.81 12.06
CA LEU A 461 -21.02 1.87 12.82
C LEU A 461 -22.55 1.75 12.83
N GLN A 462 -23.16 1.23 11.74
CA GLN A 462 -24.59 0.91 11.71
C GLN A 462 -24.95 -0.21 12.69
N LEU A 463 -24.13 -1.26 12.77
CA LEU A 463 -24.31 -2.37 13.71
C LEU A 463 -24.12 -1.89 15.16
N MET A 464 -23.01 -1.22 15.45
CA MET A 464 -22.66 -0.78 16.81
C MET A 464 -23.66 0.27 17.37
N GLU A 465 -24.17 1.18 16.52
CA GLU A 465 -25.20 2.13 16.96
C GLU A 465 -26.56 1.44 17.16
N ALA A 466 -26.88 0.38 16.39
CA ALA A 466 -28.09 -0.42 16.62
C ALA A 466 -28.03 -1.22 17.92
N GLU A 467 -26.91 -1.93 18.19
CA GLU A 467 -26.64 -2.62 19.46
C GLU A 467 -26.79 -1.65 20.65
N LYS A 468 -26.19 -0.46 20.54
CA LYS A 468 -26.26 0.63 21.54
C LYS A 468 -27.69 1.16 21.78
N ASN A 469 -28.57 1.07 20.79
CA ASN A 469 -30.00 1.42 20.92
C ASN A 469 -30.88 0.21 21.30
N GLY A 470 -30.29 -0.96 21.57
CA GLY A 470 -31.01 -2.16 22.00
C GLY A 470 -31.70 -2.95 20.87
N VAL A 471 -31.32 -2.71 19.61
CA VAL A 471 -31.80 -3.45 18.43
C VAL A 471 -30.89 -4.66 18.20
N ASP A 472 -31.45 -5.84 17.95
CA ASP A 472 -30.67 -7.04 17.59
C ASP A 472 -30.02 -6.84 16.20
N PRO A 473 -28.69 -6.99 16.05
CA PRO A 473 -28.00 -6.93 14.75
C PRO A 473 -28.65 -7.77 13.64
N LYS A 474 -29.31 -8.88 13.99
CA LYS A 474 -30.01 -9.77 13.06
C LYS A 474 -31.18 -9.09 12.34
N GLU A 475 -31.80 -8.07 12.91
CA GLU A 475 -32.90 -7.32 12.28
C GLU A 475 -32.45 -6.38 11.17
N LEU A 476 -31.17 -6.00 11.14
CA LEU A 476 -30.64 -4.98 10.23
C LEU A 476 -30.40 -5.48 8.80
N ASP A 477 -30.25 -6.80 8.62
CA ASP A 477 -29.88 -7.45 7.35
C ASP A 477 -28.62 -6.80 6.72
N LEU A 478 -27.62 -6.47 7.54
CA LEU A 478 -26.34 -5.92 7.06
C LEU A 478 -25.54 -7.00 6.33
N ARG A 479 -25.02 -6.66 5.15
CA ARG A 479 -24.35 -7.61 4.26
C ARG A 479 -23.10 -7.05 3.63
N ILE A 480 -22.12 -7.93 3.44
CA ILE A 480 -20.85 -7.64 2.79
C ILE A 480 -20.83 -8.41 1.46
N PRO A 481 -20.89 -7.73 0.30
CA PRO A 481 -20.73 -8.37 -1.00
C PRO A 481 -19.27 -8.80 -1.17
N MET A 482 -19.00 -10.10 -1.06
CA MET A 482 -17.65 -10.66 -1.06
C MET A 482 -17.54 -11.94 -1.88
N PHE A 483 -16.31 -12.34 -2.18
CA PHE A 483 -15.97 -13.65 -2.72
C PHE A 483 -14.73 -14.16 -1.98
N ARG A 484 -14.57 -15.48 -1.91
CA ARG A 484 -13.35 -16.09 -1.38
C ARG A 484 -12.17 -15.75 -2.30
N GLY A 485 -11.09 -15.25 -1.73
CA GLY A 485 -9.89 -14.92 -2.52
C GLY A 485 -9.29 -16.18 -3.14
N LEU A 486 -8.69 -16.02 -4.33
CA LEU A 486 -7.74 -17.01 -4.86
C LEU A 486 -6.71 -17.31 -3.77
N MET A 487 -6.48 -18.60 -3.46
CA MET A 487 -5.48 -19.02 -2.46
C MET A 487 -4.05 -18.94 -3.01
N ALA A 488 -3.77 -17.87 -3.74
CA ALA A 488 -2.45 -17.47 -4.21
C ALA A 488 -1.65 -16.74 -3.12
N ASN A 489 -2.28 -16.31 -2.01
CA ASN A 489 -1.57 -15.74 -0.87
C ASN A 489 -0.56 -16.78 -0.32
N PRO A 490 0.75 -16.47 -0.31
CA PRO A 490 1.78 -17.35 0.27
C PRO A 490 1.48 -17.74 1.73
N LEU A 491 0.86 -16.85 2.53
CA LEU A 491 0.45 -17.15 3.91
C LEU A 491 -0.48 -18.38 4.00
N ALA A 492 -1.34 -18.61 2.99
CA ALA A 492 -2.25 -19.76 2.96
C ALA A 492 -1.60 -21.03 2.36
N ARG A 493 -0.59 -20.87 1.50
CA ARG A 493 0.02 -21.96 0.73
C ARG A 493 1.13 -22.68 1.48
N GLU A 494 1.93 -21.93 2.24
CA GLU A 494 3.19 -22.39 2.83
C GLU A 494 3.14 -22.46 4.37
N PHE A 495 1.94 -22.31 4.96
CA PHE A 495 1.71 -22.53 6.38
C PHE A 495 1.91 -24.00 6.76
N VAL A 496 2.97 -24.26 7.54
CA VAL A 496 3.23 -25.54 8.21
C VAL A 496 3.12 -25.34 9.72
N SER A 497 2.46 -26.27 10.42
CA SER A 497 2.20 -26.19 11.87
C SER A 497 3.43 -26.41 12.75
N ASP A 498 4.53 -26.86 12.15
CA ASP A 498 5.69 -27.42 12.83
C ASP A 498 6.94 -26.52 12.61
N GLY A 499 8.04 -26.81 13.31
CA GLY A 499 9.21 -25.92 13.35
C GLY A 499 9.00 -24.61 14.13
N PRO A 500 10.04 -23.79 14.31
CA PRO A 500 9.95 -22.47 14.93
C PRO A 500 9.48 -21.41 13.93
N MET A 501 8.68 -20.43 14.37
CA MET A 501 8.19 -19.35 13.48
C MET A 501 8.26 -17.94 14.10
N LEU A 502 8.61 -16.95 13.28
CA LEU A 502 8.56 -15.51 13.60
C LEU A 502 7.51 -14.79 12.74
N LEU A 503 6.65 -14.01 13.37
CA LEU A 503 5.50 -13.34 12.75
C LEU A 503 5.61 -11.82 12.96
N ILE A 504 5.96 -11.07 11.91
CA ILE A 504 6.32 -9.64 12.01
C ILE A 504 5.20 -8.80 11.39
N GLY A 505 4.35 -8.20 12.22
CA GLY A 505 3.13 -7.52 11.80
C GLY A 505 3.06 -6.06 12.24
N ALA A 506 2.85 -5.13 11.32
CA ALA A 506 2.72 -3.70 11.65
C ALA A 506 1.26 -3.21 11.52
N GLY A 507 0.72 -2.64 12.59
CA GLY A 507 -0.69 -2.27 12.70
C GLY A 507 -1.60 -3.45 12.42
N VAL A 508 -2.55 -3.28 11.50
CA VAL A 508 -3.46 -4.35 11.04
C VAL A 508 -2.72 -5.52 10.35
N GLY A 509 -1.44 -5.38 9.99
CA GLY A 509 -0.59 -6.49 9.55
C GLY A 509 -0.38 -7.59 10.61
N VAL A 510 -0.72 -7.35 11.88
CA VAL A 510 -0.76 -8.41 12.90
C VAL A 510 -1.95 -9.36 12.74
N ALA A 511 -2.98 -8.97 11.98
CA ALA A 511 -4.26 -9.66 11.94
C ALA A 511 -4.19 -11.13 11.46
N PRO A 512 -3.58 -11.48 10.31
CA PRO A 512 -3.50 -12.89 9.89
C PRO A 512 -2.77 -13.78 10.89
N PHE A 513 -1.76 -13.23 11.58
CA PHE A 513 -0.95 -13.96 12.55
C PHE A 513 -1.71 -14.42 13.80
N ARG A 514 -2.84 -13.81 14.14
CA ARG A 514 -3.72 -14.30 15.20
C ARG A 514 -4.26 -15.71 14.90
N GLY A 515 -4.66 -15.96 13.65
CA GLY A 515 -5.05 -17.30 13.20
C GLY A 515 -3.90 -18.31 13.24
N PHE A 516 -2.69 -17.89 12.87
CA PHE A 516 -1.47 -18.71 12.94
C PHE A 516 -1.19 -19.13 14.40
N VAL A 517 -1.23 -18.18 15.33
CA VAL A 517 -0.99 -18.43 16.75
C VAL A 517 -2.09 -19.30 17.36
N HIS A 518 -3.36 -19.06 17.06
CA HIS A 518 -4.46 -19.92 17.55
C HIS A 518 -4.33 -21.36 17.05
N ARG A 519 -3.91 -21.58 15.79
CA ARG A 519 -3.61 -22.91 15.26
C ARG A 519 -2.41 -23.56 15.96
N ARG A 520 -1.34 -22.80 16.22
CA ARG A 520 -0.12 -23.28 16.90
C ARG A 520 -0.38 -23.65 18.36
N LEU A 521 -1.12 -22.83 19.10
CA LEU A 521 -1.39 -23.03 20.53
C LEU A 521 -2.33 -24.23 20.83
N LYS A 522 -3.09 -24.71 19.84
CA LYS A 522 -3.78 -26.03 19.93
C LYS A 522 -2.79 -27.20 20.08
N SER A 523 -1.54 -27.06 19.64
CA SER A 523 -0.50 -28.09 19.76
C SER A 523 0.45 -27.77 20.92
N ALA A 524 0.40 -28.60 21.97
CA ALA A 524 1.28 -28.46 23.14
C ALA A 524 2.78 -28.45 22.77
N ASN A 525 3.16 -29.14 21.69
CA ASN A 525 4.54 -29.22 21.20
C ASN A 525 5.04 -27.94 20.49
N CYS A 526 4.15 -26.97 20.24
CA CYS A 526 4.43 -25.76 19.47
C CYS A 526 4.26 -24.44 20.26
N ALA A 527 3.78 -24.48 21.51
CA ALA A 527 3.52 -23.27 22.31
C ALA A 527 4.77 -22.40 22.55
N ASN A 528 5.95 -23.01 22.70
CA ASN A 528 7.24 -22.32 22.86
C ASN A 528 8.03 -22.20 21.53
N LYS A 529 7.32 -22.17 20.38
CA LYS A 529 7.93 -22.16 19.02
C LYS A 529 7.29 -21.11 18.09
N VAL A 530 6.64 -20.09 18.65
CA VAL A 530 6.00 -19.01 17.91
C VAL A 530 6.25 -17.68 18.59
N TRP A 531 6.74 -16.72 17.82
CA TRP A 531 7.05 -15.36 18.26
C TRP A 531 6.41 -14.34 17.32
N VAL A 532 5.88 -13.26 17.89
CA VAL A 532 5.15 -12.20 17.18
C VAL A 532 5.78 -10.85 17.51
N LEU A 533 6.19 -10.09 16.50
CA LEU A 533 6.64 -8.71 16.64
C LEU A 533 5.52 -7.77 16.13
N GLN A 534 4.80 -7.13 17.06
CA GLN A 534 3.68 -6.24 16.75
C GLN A 534 4.11 -4.77 16.76
N GLY A 535 4.23 -4.15 15.58
CA GLY A 535 4.60 -2.74 15.44
C GLY A 535 3.38 -1.80 15.50
N ILE A 536 3.35 -0.88 16.45
CA ILE A 536 2.26 0.09 16.65
C ILE A 536 2.79 1.51 17.01
N ARG A 537 1.89 2.47 17.26
CA ARG A 537 2.26 3.81 17.75
C ARG A 537 2.40 3.85 19.27
N ASP A 538 1.32 3.51 19.97
CA ASP A 538 1.19 3.52 21.43
C ASP A 538 0.27 2.36 21.87
N SER A 539 0.74 1.50 22.76
CA SER A 539 -0.02 0.38 23.32
C SER A 539 -1.31 0.76 24.03
N LEU A 540 -1.44 2.01 24.49
CA LEU A 540 -2.65 2.48 25.15
C LEU A 540 -3.86 2.54 24.20
N VAL A 541 -3.66 2.81 22.90
CA VAL A 541 -4.76 3.07 21.94
C VAL A 541 -4.69 2.26 20.64
N ASP A 542 -3.50 1.87 20.19
CA ASP A 542 -3.26 1.19 18.90
C ASP A 542 -3.02 -0.33 19.03
N GLU A 543 -2.98 -0.90 20.24
CA GLU A 543 -2.68 -2.33 20.43
C GLU A 543 -3.86 -3.24 20.05
N LEU A 544 -3.82 -3.73 18.81
CA LEU A 544 -4.81 -4.68 18.31
C LEU A 544 -4.66 -6.03 19.01
N TYR A 545 -5.81 -6.64 19.38
CA TYR A 545 -5.91 -8.00 19.92
C TYR A 545 -5.11 -8.27 21.21
N ALA A 546 -4.94 -7.29 22.10
CA ALA A 546 -4.40 -7.55 23.45
C ALA A 546 -5.27 -8.57 24.20
N GLY A 547 -4.67 -9.64 24.74
CA GLY A 547 -5.35 -10.74 25.45
C GLY A 547 -5.62 -11.99 24.59
N ASP A 548 -5.58 -11.89 23.26
CA ASP A 548 -5.93 -12.99 22.35
C ASP A 548 -4.78 -13.99 22.11
N TRP A 549 -3.58 -13.77 22.66
CA TRP A 549 -2.36 -14.53 22.29
C TRP A 549 -2.00 -15.65 23.27
N GLY A 550 -2.95 -16.01 24.14
CA GLY A 550 -2.85 -17.17 25.04
C GLY A 550 -2.26 -16.87 26.43
N VAL A 551 -2.21 -17.91 27.28
CA VAL A 551 -1.89 -17.82 28.72
C VAL A 551 -0.50 -17.21 29.01
N HIS A 552 0.38 -17.17 28.02
CA HIS A 552 1.73 -16.57 28.11
C HIS A 552 1.99 -15.57 26.98
N GLU A 553 1.02 -14.69 26.71
CA GLU A 553 1.11 -13.62 25.69
C GLU A 553 2.43 -12.85 25.72
N GLU A 554 2.96 -12.48 26.89
CA GLU A 554 4.25 -11.78 27.03
C GLU A 554 5.47 -12.54 26.49
N LYS A 555 5.39 -13.87 26.38
CA LYS A 555 6.44 -14.73 25.79
C LYS A 555 6.25 -14.96 24.30
N VAL A 556 5.02 -14.83 23.81
CA VAL A 556 4.64 -15.02 22.40
C VAL A 556 4.72 -13.70 21.63
N LYS A 557 4.31 -12.57 22.23
CA LYS A 557 4.09 -11.29 21.54
C LYS A 557 4.92 -10.16 22.15
N LYS A 558 5.83 -9.60 21.35
CA LYS A 558 6.56 -8.37 21.65
C LYS A 558 5.89 -7.19 20.96
N VAL A 559 5.44 -6.21 21.74
CA VAL A 559 4.88 -4.95 21.22
C VAL A 559 6.00 -3.92 21.06
N VAL A 560 6.11 -3.34 19.86
CA VAL A 560 7.14 -2.35 19.47
C VAL A 560 6.45 -1.02 19.16
N GLN A 561 6.91 0.07 19.77
CA GLN A 561 6.17 1.34 19.84
C GLN A 561 6.94 2.51 19.23
N SER A 562 6.38 3.08 18.17
CA SER A 562 7.02 4.14 17.39
C SER A 562 6.86 5.55 17.97
N ARG A 563 5.93 5.78 18.92
CA ARG A 563 5.61 7.13 19.47
C ARG A 563 5.80 7.31 20.97
N LYS A 564 6.54 6.43 21.65
CA LYS A 564 6.99 6.64 23.04
C LYS A 564 8.43 7.16 23.08
N ALA A 565 8.92 7.48 24.29
CA ALA A 565 10.22 8.13 24.50
C ALA A 565 11.40 7.40 23.84
N GLU A 566 11.35 6.07 23.77
CA GLU A 566 12.17 5.27 22.86
C GLU A 566 11.35 4.86 21.63
N SER A 567 11.28 5.73 20.62
CA SER A 567 10.71 5.40 19.31
C SER A 567 11.47 4.26 18.65
N ARG A 568 10.82 3.10 18.49
CA ARG A 568 11.34 1.94 17.74
C ARG A 568 10.27 1.42 16.77
N TYR A 569 10.69 0.80 15.67
CA TYR A 569 9.84 0.02 14.78
C TYR A 569 10.31 -1.45 14.76
N VAL A 570 9.53 -2.31 14.09
CA VAL A 570 9.80 -3.75 14.05
C VAL A 570 11.18 -4.10 13.50
N GLN A 571 11.71 -3.33 12.54
CA GLN A 571 13.03 -3.61 11.97
C GLN A 571 14.21 -3.27 12.90
N GLU A 572 14.03 -2.44 13.93
CA GLU A 572 15.04 -2.30 14.99
C GLU A 572 14.94 -3.46 15.99
N GLU A 573 13.73 -3.94 16.29
CA GLU A 573 13.53 -5.10 17.17
C GLU A 573 14.04 -6.41 16.52
N VAL A 574 13.89 -6.58 15.20
CA VAL A 574 14.51 -7.69 14.43
C VAL A 574 16.04 -7.71 14.60
N ARG A 575 16.70 -6.55 14.57
CA ARG A 575 18.15 -6.45 14.82
C ARG A 575 18.50 -6.69 16.29
N ALA A 576 17.66 -6.23 17.22
CA ALA A 576 17.86 -6.47 18.65
C ALA A 576 17.70 -7.96 19.02
N GLN A 577 16.83 -8.69 18.31
CA GLN A 577 16.58 -10.12 18.50
C GLN A 577 17.33 -10.99 17.47
N ALA A 578 18.48 -10.53 16.96
CA ALA A 578 19.24 -11.19 15.89
C ALA A 578 19.53 -12.68 16.15
N ASP A 579 19.84 -13.07 17.39
CA ASP A 579 20.05 -14.48 17.76
C ASP A 579 18.80 -15.35 17.60
N LEU A 580 17.63 -14.82 17.96
CA LEU A 580 16.35 -15.52 17.77
C LEU A 580 16.00 -15.61 16.27
N VAL A 581 16.14 -14.51 15.54
CA VAL A 581 15.90 -14.47 14.08
C VAL A 581 16.79 -15.49 13.35
N TRP A 582 18.08 -15.54 13.71
CA TRP A 582 19.06 -16.47 13.13
C TRP A 582 18.78 -17.92 13.53
N PHE A 583 18.45 -18.20 14.80
CA PHE A 583 18.02 -19.52 15.26
C PHE A 583 16.79 -20.02 14.51
N ILE A 584 15.80 -19.15 14.28
CA ILE A 584 14.57 -19.51 13.57
C ILE A 584 14.87 -19.86 12.11
N ILE A 585 15.53 -18.99 11.33
CA ILE A 585 15.70 -19.21 9.88
C ILE A 585 16.67 -20.35 9.50
N ASN A 586 17.54 -20.77 10.43
CA ASN A 586 18.46 -21.90 10.23
C ASN A 586 17.91 -23.24 10.74
N ALA A 587 16.75 -23.26 11.42
CA ALA A 587 16.03 -24.50 11.65
C ALA A 587 15.47 -25.05 10.32
N LEU A 588 15.48 -26.38 10.15
CA LEU A 588 14.98 -27.05 8.95
C LEU A 588 13.55 -26.61 8.58
N ASP A 589 12.66 -26.60 9.58
CA ASP A 589 11.27 -26.16 9.47
C ASP A 589 11.05 -24.69 9.87
N GLY A 590 12.14 -23.93 9.96
CA GLY A 590 12.16 -22.52 10.34
C GLY A 590 11.44 -21.62 9.35
N ARG A 591 10.58 -20.73 9.84
CA ARG A 591 9.80 -19.80 9.00
C ARG A 591 9.71 -18.39 9.56
N ILE A 592 9.84 -17.38 8.69
CA ILE A 592 9.60 -15.97 9.01
C ILE A 592 8.51 -15.44 8.08
N PHE A 593 7.48 -14.83 8.67
CA PHE A 593 6.37 -14.21 7.97
C PHE A 593 6.32 -12.71 8.28
N VAL A 594 6.20 -11.86 7.25
CA VAL A 594 6.11 -10.40 7.36
C VAL A 594 4.78 -9.92 6.77
N CYS A 595 4.09 -9.00 7.46
CA CYS A 595 2.79 -8.50 7.00
C CYS A 595 2.55 -7.02 7.35
N GLY A 596 2.05 -6.24 6.39
CA GLY A 596 1.75 -4.81 6.56
C GLY A 596 2.17 -3.93 5.38
N SER A 597 2.60 -2.69 5.65
CA SER A 597 3.03 -1.73 4.62
C SER A 597 4.31 -2.18 3.91
N SER A 598 4.29 -2.28 2.58
CA SER A 598 5.47 -2.61 1.76
C SER A 598 6.53 -1.53 1.93
N LYS A 599 6.12 -0.27 1.74
CA LYS A 599 6.99 0.90 1.87
C LYS A 599 7.32 1.17 3.33
N GLY A 600 8.59 1.44 3.61
CA GLY A 600 9.15 1.70 4.93
C GLY A 600 9.26 0.47 5.84
N MET A 601 8.16 -0.28 6.02
CA MET A 601 8.15 -1.44 6.93
C MET A 601 8.69 -2.70 6.26
N GLY A 602 8.12 -3.16 5.15
CA GLY A 602 8.62 -4.33 4.41
C GLY A 602 10.09 -4.16 3.99
N GLU A 603 10.38 -3.07 3.29
CA GLU A 603 11.73 -2.64 2.89
C GLU A 603 12.70 -2.58 4.09
N GLY A 604 12.24 -2.05 5.24
CA GLY A 604 13.05 -1.90 6.45
C GLY A 604 13.33 -3.23 7.16
N VAL A 605 12.35 -4.13 7.22
CA VAL A 605 12.47 -5.47 7.80
C VAL A 605 13.35 -6.35 6.93
N GLU A 606 13.22 -6.30 5.60
CA GLU A 606 14.10 -7.03 4.68
C GLU A 606 15.57 -6.60 4.86
N ALA A 607 15.84 -5.30 4.93
CA ALA A 607 17.17 -4.80 5.25
C ALA A 607 17.68 -5.28 6.63
N ALA A 608 16.82 -5.35 7.65
CA ALA A 608 17.17 -5.89 8.96
C ALA A 608 17.47 -7.39 8.94
N LEU A 609 16.75 -8.18 8.14
CA LEU A 609 16.99 -9.61 7.96
C LEU A 609 18.35 -9.84 7.27
N VAL A 610 18.71 -9.04 6.26
CA VAL A 610 20.05 -9.03 5.65
C VAL A 610 21.13 -8.68 6.68
N ASP A 611 20.94 -7.63 7.49
CA ASP A 611 21.87 -7.25 8.56
C ASP A 611 22.09 -8.38 9.59
N VAL A 612 21.02 -9.13 9.93
CA VAL A 612 21.11 -10.30 10.81
C VAL A 612 21.91 -11.44 10.16
N ALA A 613 21.67 -11.74 8.89
CA ALA A 613 22.39 -12.81 8.18
C ALA A 613 23.90 -12.50 8.04
N VAL A 614 24.27 -11.23 7.78
CA VAL A 614 25.66 -10.76 7.88
C VAL A 614 26.20 -10.93 9.30
N GLY A 615 25.50 -10.39 10.29
CA GLY A 615 25.99 -10.31 11.68
C GLY A 615 26.00 -11.64 12.46
N LYS A 616 25.26 -12.66 12.02
CA LYS A 616 25.14 -13.97 12.72
C LYS A 616 25.54 -15.17 11.85
N GLY A 617 25.42 -15.07 10.52
CA GLY A 617 25.92 -16.08 9.60
C GLY A 617 27.38 -15.88 9.18
N GLY A 618 27.95 -14.69 9.40
CA GLY A 618 29.30 -14.34 8.92
C GLY A 618 29.38 -14.12 7.41
N LEU A 619 28.22 -14.03 6.74
CA LEU A 619 28.09 -13.79 5.30
C LEU A 619 28.49 -12.36 4.95
N ASN A 620 28.99 -12.14 3.73
CA ASN A 620 29.00 -10.79 3.15
C ASN A 620 27.58 -10.35 2.75
N LYS A 621 27.42 -9.10 2.30
CA LYS A 621 26.08 -8.54 2.05
C LYS A 621 25.39 -9.20 0.85
N GLU A 622 26.15 -9.50 -0.19
CA GLU A 622 25.70 -10.11 -1.43
C GLU A 622 25.28 -11.57 -1.19
N GLU A 623 26.06 -12.32 -0.40
CA GLU A 623 25.71 -13.65 0.12
C GLU A 623 24.47 -13.62 1.01
N ALA A 624 24.37 -12.65 1.92
CA ALA A 624 23.19 -12.49 2.78
C ALA A 624 21.92 -12.18 1.98
N MET A 625 22.01 -11.39 0.91
CA MET A 625 20.90 -11.16 -0.01
C MET A 625 20.53 -12.44 -0.77
N ALA A 626 21.51 -13.18 -1.30
CA ALA A 626 21.27 -14.46 -1.98
C ALA A 626 20.62 -15.52 -1.06
N PHE A 627 21.06 -15.58 0.20
CA PHE A 627 20.47 -16.43 1.25
C PHE A 627 18.98 -16.10 1.45
N TRP A 628 18.60 -14.82 1.52
CA TRP A 628 17.18 -14.47 1.68
C TRP A 628 16.33 -14.73 0.43
N GLU A 629 16.91 -14.64 -0.78
CA GLU A 629 16.23 -15.11 -2.01
C GLU A 629 16.03 -16.63 -2.03
N GLU A 630 17.02 -17.42 -1.57
CA GLU A 630 16.85 -18.87 -1.39
C GLU A 630 15.76 -19.18 -0.35
N LYS A 631 15.73 -18.45 0.78
CA LYS A 631 14.69 -18.59 1.81
C LYS A 631 13.30 -18.20 1.31
N LYS A 632 13.18 -17.24 0.37
CA LYS A 632 11.91 -16.95 -0.33
C LYS A 632 11.53 -18.11 -1.24
N ALA A 633 12.45 -18.58 -2.08
CA ALA A 633 12.20 -19.67 -3.03
C ALA A 633 11.82 -21.01 -2.34
N GLY A 634 12.36 -21.25 -1.13
CA GLY A 634 12.04 -22.40 -0.29
C GLY A 634 10.81 -22.26 0.62
N GLY A 635 10.06 -21.15 0.57
CA GLY A 635 8.90 -20.93 1.44
C GLY A 635 9.25 -20.81 2.94
N GLN A 636 10.46 -20.37 3.26
CA GLN A 636 10.95 -20.13 4.62
C GLN A 636 10.91 -18.65 5.01
N TYR A 637 11.00 -17.73 4.05
CA TYR A 637 10.74 -16.29 4.25
C TYR A 637 9.61 -15.83 3.34
N ILE A 638 8.52 -15.36 3.94
CA ILE A 638 7.29 -15.00 3.26
C ILE A 638 6.88 -13.57 3.66
N ALA A 639 6.57 -12.72 2.68
CA ALA A 639 6.09 -11.37 2.91
C ALA A 639 4.75 -11.13 2.17
N GLU A 640 3.69 -10.83 2.92
CA GLU A 640 2.42 -10.30 2.38
C GLU A 640 2.33 -8.81 2.74
N THR A 641 2.81 -7.95 1.84
CA THR A 641 2.80 -6.50 2.05
C THR A 641 2.01 -5.75 0.97
N TRP A 642 1.44 -4.61 1.36
CA TRP A 642 0.55 -3.76 0.54
C TRP A 642 0.93 -2.27 0.55
#